data_AF-A0A2N3DYC5-F1
#
_entry.id   AF-A0A2N3DYC5-F1
#
_cell.length_a   1.000
_cell.length_b   1.000
_cell.length_c   1.000
_cell.angle_alpha   90.00
_cell.angle_beta   90.00
_cell.angle_gamma   90.00
#
_symmetry.space_group_name_H-M   'P 1'
#
loop_
_entity.id
_entity.type
_entity.pdbx_description
1 polymer ?
#
loop_
_entity_poly.entity_id
_entity_poly.type
_entity_poly.pdbx_seq_one_letter_code
_entity_poly.pdbx_strand_id
1 'polypeptide(L)'
;MIAAFGSKSADGIWTQRDSFVMTEIAAILAGRSAKLPEQPIAIIEQLAKLEKSFPTQTVRSEEQIAHQHFSTPLDLSWLINHLAIIGSEDIVLEPSAGIGTIAQWAGQGKMLLLNELDPVRAAALRILFPEHGVTSFNAAQINQHLSVPPTVVVMNPPFARNAAGAMDPFAAHRHFAAALAALQYGGRIVAIMPDNFNPGGKHGSLFDRAISGANIRMMLRLDKGFAGKGTSVAVRIVVADKGRGPGRLPTTINRTTVSKLLDAIGQLPARAIVHPNPTPPTRPRSTRTGSLFGAFRASPAKSFPRAARPLPSFEIASVNYRIHDPVAAAHDETALYVPWRSQRLEFENPCEHPSPLVESAAMAAVALPAPNYRPQLPKRVLDDRILSTPQLETIVHALAATDIDLPGRYRAPEKGLALVPHADGQLYRQGFFLGDGTGAGKGRQLAGITMDQWLRGKRRHLWLSDSSALIEDARRDWQALGGTPLDIQPLGRVRAGAGIEMGDAILFASYATLRSEAGGDRRLDQILAWLGDAFDGLLLFDEAHAMGGVAGGEGRFGTVAGSQQGIAGVELQNRLPRARVIYASATGASDINNLAYATRLGLWGEGTAFVDREAFAARIRDGGVAAMELVARELKAMGVYTARALSYAGVEYDILEHALTPAQIKDFDTYADAWAIIHRNMEEALAAAGVVDRLTGATLNGQALSAARSRFESAKQRFFSALLLAMKLPSLLPAIDVALQSDQSAVIQLVTTSEALLSRRLADLDPADP
;
A
#
# COMPACT_ATOMS: atom_id res chain seq x y z
N MET A 1 -31.17 10.89 -46.15
CA MET A 1 -31.61 9.98 -45.07
C MET A 1 -32.72 9.04 -45.54
N ILE A 2 -33.95 9.50 -45.76
CA ILE A 2 -35.06 8.61 -46.20
C ILE A 2 -34.73 7.78 -47.45
N ALA A 3 -34.20 8.43 -48.50
CA ALA A 3 -33.80 7.71 -49.71
C ALA A 3 -32.60 6.76 -49.51
N ALA A 4 -31.72 7.03 -48.55
CA ALA A 4 -30.52 6.24 -48.29
C ALA A 4 -30.80 5.00 -47.43
N PHE A 5 -31.76 5.09 -46.50
CA PHE A 5 -32.12 4.02 -45.56
C PHE A 5 -33.45 3.32 -45.90
N GLY A 6 -34.19 3.81 -46.90
CA GLY A 6 -35.50 3.26 -47.30
C GLY A 6 -36.60 3.40 -46.25
N SER A 7 -36.37 4.18 -45.18
CA SER A 7 -37.23 4.26 -43.99
C SER A 7 -37.28 5.68 -43.40
N LYS A 8 -38.30 5.97 -42.60
CA LYS A 8 -38.42 7.22 -41.84
C LYS A 8 -37.68 7.08 -40.50
N SER A 9 -37.34 8.21 -39.88
CA SER A 9 -36.68 8.19 -38.56
C SER A 9 -37.52 7.55 -37.46
N ALA A 10 -38.86 7.54 -37.62
CA ALA A 10 -39.79 6.87 -36.72
C ALA A 10 -39.63 5.34 -36.68
N ASP A 11 -39.01 4.75 -37.72
CA ASP A 11 -38.80 3.31 -37.84
C ASP A 11 -37.56 2.84 -37.05
N GLY A 12 -36.83 3.75 -36.39
CA GLY A 12 -35.68 3.44 -35.53
C GLY A 12 -34.38 3.07 -36.24
N ILE A 13 -34.39 2.99 -37.58
CA ILE A 13 -33.22 2.62 -38.40
C ILE A 13 -32.17 3.75 -38.45
N TRP A 14 -32.61 5.01 -38.34
CA TRP A 14 -31.76 6.18 -38.23
C TRP A 14 -32.46 7.25 -37.39
N THR A 15 -31.68 8.12 -36.76
CA THR A 15 -32.18 9.18 -35.88
C THR A 15 -32.03 10.56 -36.52
N GLN A 16 -32.79 11.55 -36.05
CA GLN A 16 -32.63 12.94 -36.51
C GLN A 16 -31.18 13.44 -36.33
N ARG A 17 -30.44 12.90 -35.35
CA ARG A 17 -29.00 13.19 -35.13
C ARG A 17 -28.13 12.74 -36.30
N ASP A 18 -28.42 11.60 -36.90
CA ASP A 18 -27.67 11.10 -38.07
C ASP A 18 -27.83 12.04 -39.28
N SER A 19 -29.00 12.70 -39.40
CA SER A 19 -29.20 13.73 -40.43
C SER A 19 -28.37 14.99 -40.19
N PHE A 20 -28.14 15.37 -38.93
CA PHE A 20 -27.28 16.52 -38.59
C PHE A 20 -25.81 16.19 -38.83
N VAL A 21 -25.35 15.01 -38.42
CA VAL A 21 -23.99 14.54 -38.75
C VAL A 21 -23.78 14.52 -40.27
N MET A 22 -24.73 14.01 -41.05
CA MET A 22 -24.66 14.03 -42.51
C MET A 22 -24.58 15.46 -43.08
N THR A 23 -25.35 16.40 -42.50
CA THR A 23 -25.31 17.82 -42.91
C THR A 23 -23.95 18.45 -42.63
N GLU A 24 -23.33 18.11 -41.50
CA GLU A 24 -22.00 18.59 -41.14
C GLU A 24 -20.90 17.98 -42.04
N ILE A 25 -21.03 16.69 -42.40
CA ILE A 25 -20.19 16.05 -43.41
C ILE A 25 -20.32 16.77 -44.76
N ALA A 26 -21.55 17.06 -45.20
CA ALA A 26 -21.80 17.78 -46.44
C ALA A 26 -21.19 19.19 -46.41
N ALA A 27 -21.25 19.87 -45.27
CA ALA A 27 -20.61 21.17 -45.06
C ALA A 27 -19.08 21.11 -45.22
N ILE A 28 -18.43 20.06 -44.69
CA ILE A 28 -16.99 19.83 -44.87
C ILE A 28 -16.65 19.58 -46.34
N LEU A 29 -17.39 18.70 -47.01
CA LEU A 29 -17.15 18.39 -48.42
C LEU A 29 -17.35 19.62 -49.32
N ALA A 30 -18.42 20.38 -49.06
CA ALA A 30 -18.69 21.64 -49.75
C ALA A 30 -17.57 22.66 -49.51
N GLY A 31 -17.12 22.81 -48.25
CA GLY A 31 -16.03 23.70 -47.87
C GLY A 31 -14.72 23.39 -48.59
N ARG A 32 -14.36 22.11 -48.69
CA ARG A 32 -13.15 21.66 -49.43
C ARG A 32 -13.23 21.92 -50.94
N SER A 33 -14.42 21.87 -51.51
CA SER A 33 -14.65 22.13 -52.95
C SER A 33 -14.85 23.62 -53.29
N ALA A 34 -15.07 24.46 -52.27
CA ALA A 34 -15.38 25.87 -52.47
C ALA A 34 -14.13 26.65 -52.85
N LYS A 35 -14.23 27.48 -53.91
CA LYS A 35 -13.24 28.53 -54.15
C LYS A 35 -13.41 29.61 -53.08
N LEU A 36 -12.42 29.70 -52.20
CA LEU A 36 -12.39 30.72 -51.15
C LEU A 36 -11.84 32.05 -51.70
N PRO A 37 -12.40 33.20 -51.29
CA PRO A 37 -11.85 34.52 -51.60
C PRO A 37 -10.44 34.71 -51.00
N GLU A 38 -9.67 35.67 -51.49
CA GLU A 38 -8.35 35.99 -50.94
C GLU A 38 -8.43 36.75 -49.61
N GLN A 39 -9.47 37.57 -49.42
CA GLN A 39 -9.63 38.41 -48.24
C GLN A 39 -10.23 37.62 -47.06
N PRO A 40 -9.56 37.54 -45.89
CA PRO A 40 -10.05 36.84 -44.70
C PRO A 40 -11.51 37.14 -44.31
N ILE A 41 -11.91 38.41 -44.40
CA ILE A 41 -13.27 38.82 -44.05
C ILE A 41 -14.32 38.25 -45.02
N ALA A 42 -14.00 38.23 -46.32
CA ALA A 42 -14.87 37.67 -47.35
C ALA A 42 -14.99 36.14 -47.23
N ILE A 43 -13.93 35.46 -46.77
CA ILE A 43 -13.98 34.03 -46.44
C ILE A 43 -14.99 33.79 -45.31
N ILE A 44 -14.89 34.53 -44.21
CA ILE A 44 -15.82 34.40 -43.07
C ILE A 44 -17.27 34.64 -43.51
N GLU A 45 -17.52 35.68 -44.31
CA GLU A 45 -18.86 35.98 -44.81
C GLU A 45 -19.42 34.88 -45.71
N GLN A 46 -18.59 34.32 -46.60
CA GLN A 46 -18.98 33.21 -47.47
C GLN A 46 -19.29 31.94 -46.67
N LEU A 47 -18.45 31.61 -45.68
CA LEU A 47 -18.67 30.45 -44.81
C LEU A 47 -19.91 30.62 -43.93
N ALA A 48 -20.13 31.80 -43.36
CA ALA A 48 -21.33 32.11 -42.59
C ALA A 48 -22.60 32.06 -43.45
N LYS A 49 -22.53 32.49 -44.72
CA LYS A 49 -23.64 32.38 -45.68
C LYS A 49 -23.93 30.93 -46.05
N LEU A 50 -22.91 30.12 -46.31
CA LEU A 50 -23.05 28.68 -46.55
C LEU A 50 -23.70 28.01 -45.33
N GLU A 51 -23.25 28.34 -44.13
CA GLU A 51 -23.78 27.75 -42.90
C GLU A 51 -25.26 28.07 -42.67
N LYS A 52 -25.70 29.29 -42.98
CA LYS A 52 -27.12 29.71 -42.92
C LYS A 52 -28.02 29.00 -43.92
N SER A 53 -27.45 28.37 -44.96
CA SER A 53 -28.24 27.60 -45.94
C SER A 53 -28.63 26.21 -45.43
N PHE A 54 -28.00 25.74 -44.35
CA PHE A 54 -28.35 24.45 -43.74
C PHE A 54 -29.55 24.58 -42.79
N PRO A 55 -30.33 23.50 -42.61
CA PRO A 55 -31.40 23.48 -41.62
C PRO A 55 -30.88 23.80 -40.22
N THR A 56 -31.63 24.62 -39.47
CA THR A 56 -31.33 24.87 -38.06
C THR A 56 -31.56 23.60 -37.24
N GLN A 57 -30.62 23.28 -36.34
CA GLN A 57 -30.74 22.13 -35.45
C GLN A 57 -31.75 22.43 -34.33
N THR A 58 -33.06 22.28 -34.61
CA THR A 58 -34.16 22.63 -33.70
C THR A 58 -34.63 21.47 -32.81
N VAL A 59 -34.32 20.22 -33.17
CA VAL A 59 -34.68 19.02 -32.40
C VAL A 59 -33.57 18.73 -31.38
N ARG A 60 -33.87 18.94 -30.10
CA ARG A 60 -32.99 18.61 -28.97
C ARG A 60 -33.33 17.19 -28.47
N SER A 61 -32.43 16.23 -28.63
CA SER A 61 -32.57 14.95 -27.91
C SER A 61 -32.08 15.11 -26.46
N GLU A 62 -32.62 14.31 -25.53
CA GLU A 62 -32.12 14.26 -24.14
C GLU A 62 -30.61 13.97 -24.09
N GLU A 63 -30.13 13.19 -25.05
CA GLU A 63 -28.71 12.88 -25.29
C GLU A 63 -27.88 14.11 -25.71
N GLN A 64 -28.43 15.03 -26.52
CA GLN A 64 -27.74 16.26 -26.94
C GLN A 64 -27.58 17.25 -25.77
N ILE A 65 -28.59 17.32 -24.89
CA ILE A 65 -28.53 18.07 -23.63
C ILE A 65 -27.58 17.38 -22.64
N ALA A 66 -27.60 16.04 -22.61
CA ALA A 66 -26.77 15.23 -21.76
C ALA A 66 -25.32 15.07 -22.24
N HIS A 67 -24.93 15.45 -23.46
CA HIS A 67 -23.53 15.33 -23.91
C HIS A 67 -22.89 16.65 -24.38
N GLN A 68 -23.64 17.77 -24.47
CA GLN A 68 -23.15 19.09 -24.90
C GLN A 68 -22.30 19.06 -26.20
N HIS A 69 -22.61 18.13 -27.11
CA HIS A 69 -21.87 17.99 -28.35
C HIS A 69 -22.39 18.98 -29.41
N PHE A 70 -21.91 20.24 -29.35
CA PHE A 70 -22.19 21.23 -30.39
C PHE A 70 -21.04 21.30 -31.39
N SER A 71 -21.34 21.14 -32.68
CA SER A 71 -20.33 21.22 -33.73
C SER A 71 -19.88 22.66 -33.94
N THR A 72 -18.57 22.84 -34.12
CA THR A 72 -17.96 24.16 -34.35
C THR A 72 -18.52 24.78 -35.65
N PRO A 73 -19.05 26.02 -35.61
CA PRO A 73 -19.46 26.75 -36.80
C PRO A 73 -18.34 26.86 -37.85
N LEU A 74 -18.69 26.93 -39.13
CA LEU A 74 -17.72 26.93 -40.23
C LEU A 74 -16.81 28.17 -40.18
N ASP A 75 -17.39 29.35 -40.00
CA ASP A 75 -16.66 30.61 -39.90
C ASP A 75 -15.70 30.62 -38.70
N LEU A 76 -16.14 30.12 -37.55
CA LEU A 76 -15.33 29.98 -36.34
C LEU A 76 -14.21 28.94 -36.51
N SER A 77 -14.51 27.81 -37.16
CA SER A 77 -13.53 26.74 -37.44
C SER A 77 -12.39 27.22 -38.35
N TRP A 78 -12.71 28.09 -39.31
CA TRP A 78 -11.72 28.74 -40.16
C TRP A 78 -10.91 29.79 -39.37
N LEU A 79 -11.58 30.63 -38.57
CA LEU A 79 -10.92 31.66 -37.77
C LEU A 79 -9.85 31.07 -36.85
N ILE A 80 -10.11 29.96 -36.15
CA ILE A 80 -9.12 29.38 -35.25
C ILE A 80 -7.89 28.83 -35.98
N ASN A 81 -8.05 28.31 -37.20
CA ASN A 81 -6.92 27.89 -38.04
C ASN A 81 -6.15 29.11 -38.58
N HIS A 82 -6.87 30.19 -38.92
CA HIS A 82 -6.25 31.45 -39.31
C HIS A 82 -5.39 32.04 -38.16
N LEU A 83 -5.88 31.99 -36.92
CA LEU A 83 -5.14 32.39 -35.72
C LEU A 83 -3.94 31.47 -35.40
N ALA A 84 -4.01 30.20 -35.81
CA ALA A 84 -2.98 29.21 -35.55
C ALA A 84 -1.72 29.42 -36.41
N ILE A 85 -1.84 30.09 -37.57
CA ILE A 85 -0.75 30.37 -38.51
C ILE A 85 0.00 29.07 -38.85
N ILE A 86 -0.73 28.07 -39.34
CA ILE A 86 -0.20 26.75 -39.72
C ILE A 86 0.62 26.90 -41.00
N GLY A 87 1.88 26.45 -40.99
CA GLY A 87 2.79 26.38 -42.12
C GLY A 87 3.10 24.95 -42.55
N SER A 88 3.88 24.82 -43.63
CA SER A 88 4.14 23.53 -44.30
C SER A 88 4.90 22.49 -43.46
N GLU A 89 5.67 22.92 -42.47
CA GLU A 89 6.44 22.03 -41.59
C GLU A 89 5.69 21.62 -40.31
N ASP A 90 4.46 22.10 -40.12
CA ASP A 90 3.76 21.88 -38.86
C ASP A 90 3.19 20.48 -38.71
N ILE A 91 3.27 19.99 -37.48
CA ILE A 91 2.54 18.84 -37.00
C ILE A 91 1.35 19.38 -36.21
N VAL A 92 0.17 19.27 -36.81
CA VAL A 92 -1.07 19.82 -36.26
C VAL A 92 -1.82 18.73 -35.50
N LEU A 93 -2.23 19.02 -34.27
CA LEU A 93 -3.08 18.15 -33.47
C LEU A 93 -4.46 18.77 -33.27
N GLU A 94 -5.51 18.00 -33.55
CA GLU A 94 -6.85 18.24 -33.06
C GLU A 94 -7.25 17.12 -32.07
N PRO A 95 -7.19 17.38 -30.75
CA PRO A 95 -7.34 16.34 -29.72
C PRO A 95 -8.79 15.92 -29.49
N SER A 96 -9.75 16.72 -29.96
CA SER A 96 -11.19 16.47 -29.86
C SER A 96 -11.84 16.85 -31.19
N ALA A 97 -11.61 16.01 -32.20
CA ALA A 97 -11.81 16.36 -33.61
C ALA A 97 -13.27 16.37 -34.07
N GLY A 98 -14.18 15.71 -33.33
CA GLY A 98 -15.55 15.51 -33.78
C GLY A 98 -15.56 14.82 -35.14
N ILE A 99 -16.21 15.45 -36.12
CA ILE A 99 -16.20 14.99 -37.52
C ILE A 99 -15.18 15.71 -38.41
N GLY A 100 -14.34 16.59 -37.82
CA GLY A 100 -13.23 17.26 -38.50
C GLY A 100 -13.54 18.62 -39.12
N THR A 101 -14.50 19.36 -38.58
CA THR A 101 -14.84 20.71 -39.07
C THR A 101 -13.69 21.70 -38.92
N ILE A 102 -12.85 21.55 -37.88
CA ILE A 102 -11.65 22.37 -37.66
C ILE A 102 -10.49 21.78 -38.48
N ALA A 103 -10.29 20.46 -38.41
CA ALA A 103 -9.28 19.70 -39.15
C ALA A 103 -9.25 19.99 -40.65
N GLN A 104 -10.39 20.25 -41.29
CA GLN A 104 -10.45 20.48 -42.75
C GLN A 104 -9.58 21.66 -43.21
N TRP A 105 -9.30 22.63 -42.32
CA TRP A 105 -8.52 23.83 -42.61
C TRP A 105 -7.03 23.68 -42.25
N ALA A 106 -6.63 22.54 -41.71
CA ALA A 106 -5.26 22.27 -41.26
C ALA A 106 -4.40 21.50 -42.27
N GLY A 107 -4.93 21.22 -43.47
CA GLY A 107 -4.29 20.35 -44.47
C GLY A 107 -2.98 20.88 -45.08
N GLN A 108 -2.63 22.16 -44.83
CA GLN A 108 -1.35 22.73 -45.24
C GLN A 108 -0.16 22.31 -44.35
N GLY A 109 -0.43 21.69 -43.19
CA GLY A 109 0.62 21.16 -42.32
C GLY A 109 1.24 19.87 -42.87
N LYS A 110 2.47 19.59 -42.47
CA LYS A 110 3.20 18.35 -42.79
C LYS A 110 2.46 17.10 -42.35
N MET A 111 1.83 17.16 -41.18
CA MET A 111 1.11 16.04 -40.60
C MET A 111 -0.09 16.53 -39.78
N LEU A 112 -1.21 15.84 -39.93
CA LEU A 112 -2.42 16.09 -39.15
C LEU A 112 -2.71 14.88 -38.25
N LEU A 113 -2.74 15.13 -36.95
CA LEU A 113 -3.03 14.17 -35.90
C LEU A 113 -4.45 14.42 -35.39
N LEU A 114 -5.32 13.42 -35.53
CA LEU A 114 -6.72 13.55 -35.18
C LEU A 114 -7.09 12.58 -34.06
N ASN A 115 -7.82 13.07 -33.06
CA ASN A 115 -8.30 12.23 -31.97
C ASN A 115 -9.79 12.45 -31.71
N GLU A 116 -10.57 11.37 -31.69
CA GLU A 116 -12.00 11.39 -31.36
C GLU A 116 -12.39 10.15 -30.56
N LEU A 117 -13.05 10.38 -29.42
CA LEU A 117 -13.43 9.34 -28.46
C LEU A 117 -14.71 8.62 -28.88
N ASP A 118 -15.65 9.32 -29.50
CA ASP A 118 -16.89 8.73 -30.01
C ASP A 118 -16.60 7.82 -31.21
N PRO A 119 -16.95 6.53 -31.15
CA PRO A 119 -16.55 5.56 -32.17
C PRO A 119 -17.18 5.86 -33.54
N VAL A 120 -18.39 6.43 -33.58
CA VAL A 120 -19.11 6.76 -34.83
C VAL A 120 -18.44 7.96 -35.51
N ARG A 121 -18.15 9.01 -34.75
CA ARG A 121 -17.43 10.18 -35.25
C ARG A 121 -16.01 9.85 -35.67
N ALA A 122 -15.30 9.03 -34.89
CA ALA A 122 -13.97 8.55 -35.25
C ALA A 122 -13.98 7.75 -36.56
N ALA A 123 -15.00 6.91 -36.78
CA ALA A 123 -15.18 6.19 -38.04
C ALA A 123 -15.44 7.13 -39.21
N ALA A 124 -16.34 8.12 -39.05
CA ALA A 124 -16.59 9.14 -40.07
C ALA A 124 -15.31 9.96 -40.38
N LEU A 125 -14.54 10.31 -39.36
CA LEU A 125 -13.30 11.06 -39.49
C LEU A 125 -12.26 10.29 -40.31
N ARG A 126 -12.12 8.97 -40.11
CA ARG A 126 -11.23 8.11 -40.92
C ARG A 126 -11.61 8.11 -42.39
N ILE A 127 -12.91 8.19 -42.71
CA ILE A 127 -13.39 8.26 -44.09
C ILE A 127 -13.10 9.64 -44.70
N LEU A 128 -13.28 10.72 -43.93
CA LEU A 128 -13.07 12.09 -44.40
C LEU A 128 -11.61 12.49 -44.50
N PHE A 129 -10.73 11.83 -43.75
CA PHE A 129 -9.29 12.12 -43.66
C PHE A 129 -8.49 10.82 -43.81
N PRO A 130 -8.59 10.11 -44.96
CA PRO A 130 -8.02 8.78 -45.13
C PRO A 130 -6.49 8.77 -45.09
N GLU A 131 -5.85 9.90 -45.38
CA GLU A 131 -4.39 10.07 -45.37
C GLU A 131 -3.83 10.42 -43.98
N HIS A 132 -4.69 10.52 -42.95
CA HIS A 132 -4.30 10.96 -41.61
C HIS A 132 -4.69 9.94 -40.53
N GLY A 133 -3.86 9.85 -39.49
CA GLY A 133 -4.11 8.94 -38.37
C GLY A 133 -5.22 9.45 -37.45
N VAL A 134 -6.23 8.62 -37.20
CA VAL A 134 -7.31 8.89 -36.23
C VAL A 134 -7.19 7.98 -35.01
N THR A 135 -6.91 8.57 -33.85
CA THR A 135 -6.86 7.89 -32.55
C THR A 135 -8.15 8.11 -31.74
N SER A 136 -8.32 7.32 -30.67
CA SER A 136 -9.52 7.38 -29.80
C SER A 136 -9.14 7.38 -28.31
N PHE A 137 -8.10 8.14 -27.97
CA PHE A 137 -7.63 8.29 -26.59
C PHE A 137 -8.47 9.31 -25.81
N ASN A 138 -8.45 9.19 -24.48
CA ASN A 138 -8.95 10.25 -23.61
C ASN A 138 -8.09 11.52 -23.80
N ALA A 139 -8.68 12.55 -24.40
CA ALA A 139 -7.96 13.77 -24.74
C ALA A 139 -7.46 14.57 -23.52
N ALA A 140 -8.02 14.35 -22.33
CA ALA A 140 -7.49 14.89 -21.07
C ALA A 140 -6.12 14.27 -20.67
N GLN A 141 -5.67 13.23 -21.38
CA GLN A 141 -4.40 12.54 -21.19
C GLN A 141 -3.62 12.44 -22.50
N ILE A 142 -3.94 13.27 -23.50
CA ILE A 142 -3.41 13.14 -24.87
C ILE A 142 -1.88 13.16 -24.92
N ASN A 143 -1.23 13.90 -24.02
CA ASN A 143 0.23 14.00 -23.91
C ASN A 143 0.93 12.66 -23.59
N GLN A 144 0.20 11.65 -23.10
CA GLN A 144 0.75 10.33 -22.77
C GLN A 144 0.67 9.35 -23.95
N HIS A 145 -0.09 9.69 -24.99
CA HIS A 145 -0.45 8.76 -26.06
C HIS A 145 0.10 9.13 -27.43
N LEU A 146 0.53 10.38 -27.63
CA LEU A 146 1.05 10.84 -28.91
C LEU A 146 2.42 10.22 -29.20
N SER A 147 2.58 9.71 -30.42
CA SER A 147 3.85 9.19 -30.93
C SER A 147 4.82 10.29 -31.34
N VAL A 148 4.30 11.43 -31.77
CA VAL A 148 5.09 12.59 -32.22
C VAL A 148 4.52 13.85 -31.57
N PRO A 149 5.36 14.71 -30.96
CA PRO A 149 4.87 15.93 -30.31
C PRO A 149 4.46 16.98 -31.35
N PRO A 150 3.24 17.55 -31.27
CA PRO A 150 2.76 18.55 -32.23
C PRO A 150 3.47 19.89 -32.08
N THR A 151 3.54 20.65 -33.17
CA THR A 151 3.99 22.05 -33.20
C THR A 151 2.83 23.04 -33.14
N VAL A 152 1.63 22.59 -33.53
CA VAL A 152 0.38 23.36 -33.46
C VAL A 152 -0.74 22.51 -32.89
N VAL A 153 -1.55 23.09 -32.01
CA VAL A 153 -2.82 22.52 -31.56
C VAL A 153 -3.97 23.46 -31.92
N VAL A 154 -5.01 22.93 -32.54
CA VAL A 154 -6.31 23.59 -32.71
C VAL A 154 -7.37 22.73 -32.02
N MET A 155 -8.24 23.33 -31.20
CA MET A 155 -9.20 22.51 -30.44
C MET A 155 -10.48 23.22 -30.03
N ASN A 156 -11.54 22.41 -29.91
CA ASN A 156 -12.79 22.74 -29.22
C ASN A 156 -13.13 21.58 -28.25
N PRO A 157 -12.57 21.58 -27.02
CA PRO A 157 -12.79 20.50 -26.06
C PRO A 157 -14.23 20.45 -25.53
N PRO A 158 -14.65 19.33 -24.93
CA PRO A 158 -15.87 19.30 -24.12
C PRO A 158 -15.78 20.26 -22.93
N PHE A 159 -16.85 21.00 -22.66
CA PHE A 159 -16.83 22.05 -21.63
C PHE A 159 -17.07 21.53 -20.21
N ALA A 160 -17.96 20.55 -20.05
CA ALA A 160 -18.47 20.16 -18.73
C ALA A 160 -18.54 18.65 -18.48
N ARG A 161 -17.87 17.80 -19.29
CA ARG A 161 -17.91 16.34 -19.12
C ARG A 161 -16.57 15.67 -19.34
N ASN A 162 -16.33 14.62 -18.56
CA ASN A 162 -15.13 13.77 -18.67
C ASN A 162 -15.35 12.61 -19.68
N ALA A 163 -14.30 11.84 -19.93
CA ALA A 163 -14.33 10.71 -20.88
C ALA A 163 -15.34 9.61 -20.53
N ALA A 164 -15.73 9.47 -19.26
CA ALA A 164 -16.76 8.53 -18.82
C ALA A 164 -18.18 9.08 -19.00
N GLY A 165 -18.33 10.28 -19.56
CA GLY A 165 -19.61 10.96 -19.74
C GLY A 165 -20.16 11.63 -18.47
N ALA A 166 -19.44 11.62 -17.35
CA ALA A 166 -19.86 12.26 -16.10
C ALA A 166 -19.61 13.77 -16.13
N MET A 167 -20.39 14.53 -15.35
CA MET A 167 -20.21 15.98 -15.20
C MET A 167 -18.84 16.30 -14.60
N ASP A 168 -18.05 17.08 -15.33
CA ASP A 168 -16.77 17.66 -14.90
C ASP A 168 -16.74 19.14 -15.33
N PRO A 169 -17.06 20.08 -14.43
CA PRO A 169 -17.05 21.52 -14.72
C PRO A 169 -15.69 22.07 -15.21
N PHE A 170 -14.62 21.30 -15.08
CA PHE A 170 -13.26 21.69 -15.43
C PHE A 170 -12.68 20.87 -16.59
N ALA A 171 -13.50 20.11 -17.31
CA ALA A 171 -13.09 19.29 -18.44
C ALA A 171 -12.25 20.09 -19.46
N ALA A 172 -12.72 21.26 -19.88
CA ALA A 172 -11.98 22.12 -20.82
C ALA A 172 -10.58 22.51 -20.28
N HIS A 173 -10.45 22.83 -18.99
CA HIS A 173 -9.17 23.20 -18.38
C HIS A 173 -8.17 22.05 -18.43
N ARG A 174 -8.64 20.82 -18.16
CA ARG A 174 -7.81 19.60 -18.22
C ARG A 174 -7.34 19.32 -19.64
N HIS A 175 -8.24 19.43 -20.62
CA HIS A 175 -7.92 19.23 -22.03
C HIS A 175 -6.90 20.28 -22.53
N PHE A 176 -7.06 21.55 -22.15
CA PHE A 176 -6.11 22.61 -22.49
C PHE A 176 -4.72 22.32 -21.90
N ALA A 177 -4.64 21.96 -20.61
CA ALA A 177 -3.38 21.64 -19.96
C ALA A 177 -2.69 20.41 -20.58
N ALA A 178 -3.45 19.37 -20.93
CA ALA A 178 -2.94 18.17 -21.58
C ALA A 178 -2.41 18.47 -22.99
N ALA A 179 -3.14 19.27 -23.77
CA ALA A 179 -2.72 19.70 -25.10
C ALA A 179 -1.45 20.58 -25.04
N LEU A 180 -1.37 21.51 -24.09
CA LEU A 180 -0.18 22.32 -23.84
C LEU A 180 1.01 21.45 -23.41
N ALA A 181 0.78 20.43 -22.60
CA ALA A 181 1.82 19.49 -22.19
C ALA A 181 2.38 18.69 -23.39
N ALA A 182 1.52 18.28 -24.33
CA ALA A 182 1.91 17.58 -25.56
C ALA A 182 2.72 18.45 -26.54
N LEU A 183 2.39 19.74 -26.61
CA LEU A 183 2.96 20.70 -27.57
C LEU A 183 4.49 20.84 -27.43
N GLN A 184 5.21 20.99 -28.53
CA GLN A 184 6.65 21.30 -28.49
C GLN A 184 6.90 22.70 -27.88
N TYR A 185 8.07 22.92 -27.28
CA TYR A 185 8.44 24.25 -26.76
C TYR A 185 8.48 25.27 -27.91
N GLY A 186 7.82 26.42 -27.74
CA GLY A 186 7.59 27.40 -28.81
C GLY A 186 6.41 27.08 -29.74
N GLY A 187 5.79 25.90 -29.64
CA GLY A 187 4.59 25.55 -30.40
C GLY A 187 3.36 26.39 -30.01
N ARG A 188 2.36 26.46 -30.89
CA ARG A 188 1.15 27.29 -30.70
C ARG A 188 -0.09 26.45 -30.43
N ILE A 189 -0.94 26.88 -29.50
CA ILE A 189 -2.28 26.36 -29.25
C ILE A 189 -3.34 27.44 -29.49
N VAL A 190 -4.38 27.09 -30.24
CA VAL A 190 -5.60 27.89 -30.40
C VAL A 190 -6.79 27.08 -29.94
N ALA A 191 -7.42 27.49 -28.85
CA ALA A 191 -8.48 26.73 -28.19
C ALA A 191 -9.77 27.53 -28.03
N ILE A 192 -10.90 26.92 -28.38
CA ILE A 192 -12.25 27.40 -28.07
C ILE A 192 -12.61 26.90 -26.67
N MET A 193 -12.77 27.81 -25.72
CA MET A 193 -12.93 27.53 -24.30
C MET A 193 -14.28 28.05 -23.79
N PRO A 194 -14.83 27.48 -22.71
CA PRO A 194 -16.02 28.03 -22.07
C PRO A 194 -15.74 29.45 -21.52
N ASP A 195 -16.78 30.29 -21.39
CA ASP A 195 -16.61 31.68 -20.94
C ASP A 195 -16.01 31.82 -19.53
N ASN A 196 -16.15 30.78 -18.70
CA ASN A 196 -15.53 30.70 -17.37
C ASN A 196 -14.02 30.41 -17.39
N PHE A 197 -13.42 30.14 -18.56
CA PHE A 197 -11.97 30.05 -18.74
C PHE A 197 -11.39 31.48 -18.86
N ASN A 198 -11.33 32.19 -17.73
CA ASN A 198 -10.94 33.59 -17.68
C ASN A 198 -9.96 33.90 -16.54
N PRO A 199 -9.15 34.96 -16.67
CA PRO A 199 -8.32 35.41 -15.57
C PRO A 199 -9.16 36.12 -14.49
N GLY A 200 -8.93 35.74 -13.23
CA GLY A 200 -9.60 36.33 -12.07
C GLY A 200 -10.95 35.68 -11.70
N GLY A 201 -11.54 36.11 -10.57
CA GLY A 201 -12.81 35.58 -10.05
C GLY A 201 -12.69 34.22 -9.34
N LYS A 202 -13.84 33.55 -9.09
CA LYS A 202 -13.94 32.29 -8.31
C LYS A 202 -13.10 31.13 -8.88
N HIS A 203 -12.73 31.19 -10.16
CA HIS A 203 -11.96 30.14 -10.86
C HIS A 203 -10.58 30.62 -11.36
N GLY A 204 -10.12 31.81 -10.96
CA GLY A 204 -8.85 32.37 -11.44
C GLY A 204 -7.63 31.48 -11.19
N SER A 205 -7.55 30.83 -10.02
CA SER A 205 -6.46 29.90 -9.70
C SER A 205 -6.45 28.62 -10.55
N LEU A 206 -7.59 28.23 -11.13
CA LEU A 206 -7.68 27.10 -12.07
C LEU A 206 -7.22 27.52 -13.47
N PHE A 207 -7.57 28.74 -13.89
CA PHE A 207 -7.05 29.34 -15.11
C PHE A 207 -5.52 29.42 -15.06
N ASP A 208 -4.95 30.00 -13.99
CA ASP A 208 -3.50 30.15 -13.82
C ASP A 208 -2.76 28.82 -13.88
N ARG A 209 -3.34 27.77 -13.28
CA ARG A 209 -2.78 26.41 -13.33
C ARG A 209 -2.89 25.78 -14.73
N ALA A 210 -4.01 25.99 -15.43
CA ALA A 210 -4.23 25.45 -16.78
C ALA A 210 -3.27 26.06 -17.81
N ILE A 211 -2.98 27.35 -17.70
CA ILE A 211 -2.08 28.07 -18.60
C ILE A 211 -0.61 28.03 -18.16
N SER A 212 -0.29 27.30 -17.10
CA SER A 212 1.08 27.23 -16.57
C SER A 212 2.05 26.72 -17.63
N GLY A 213 3.09 27.53 -17.92
CA GLY A 213 4.04 27.26 -19.00
C GLY A 213 3.57 27.68 -20.40
N ALA A 214 2.48 28.44 -20.51
CA ALA A 214 2.06 29.10 -21.74
C ALA A 214 2.27 30.62 -21.68
N ASN A 215 2.58 31.20 -22.83
CA ASN A 215 2.57 32.62 -23.10
C ASN A 215 1.27 32.97 -23.86
N ILE A 216 0.28 33.53 -23.17
CA ILE A 216 -0.99 33.93 -23.78
C ILE A 216 -0.76 35.13 -24.72
N ARG A 217 -0.94 34.91 -26.02
CA ARG A 217 -0.72 35.91 -27.07
C ARG A 217 -1.98 36.73 -27.35
N MET A 218 -3.14 36.11 -27.23
CA MET A 218 -4.42 36.75 -27.51
C MET A 218 -5.57 36.06 -26.77
N MET A 219 -6.53 36.85 -26.31
CA MET A 219 -7.79 36.37 -25.74
C MET A 219 -8.96 37.07 -26.42
N LEU A 220 -9.88 36.29 -26.99
CA LEU A 220 -11.09 36.77 -27.64
C LEU A 220 -12.30 36.20 -26.92
N ARG A 221 -13.43 36.90 -26.99
CA ARG A 221 -14.73 36.45 -26.47
C ARG A 221 -15.80 36.67 -27.53
N LEU A 222 -16.63 35.64 -27.75
CA LEU A 222 -17.71 35.61 -28.73
C LEU A 222 -19.05 35.38 -28.02
N ASP A 223 -19.93 36.39 -28.00
CA ASP A 223 -21.18 36.35 -27.21
C ASP A 223 -22.22 35.33 -27.72
N LYS A 224 -22.32 35.13 -29.04
CA LYS A 224 -23.38 34.30 -29.67
C LYS A 224 -22.81 33.29 -30.67
N GLY A 225 -21.65 32.70 -30.36
CA GLY A 225 -20.89 31.91 -31.32
C GLY A 225 -21.61 30.68 -31.89
N PHE A 226 -22.49 30.05 -31.11
CA PHE A 226 -23.11 28.76 -31.48
C PHE A 226 -24.63 28.86 -31.74
N ALA A 227 -25.18 30.07 -31.92
CA ALA A 227 -26.63 30.28 -31.96
C ALA A 227 -27.35 29.45 -33.06
N GLY A 228 -26.70 29.24 -34.21
CA GLY A 228 -27.20 28.40 -35.31
C GLY A 228 -27.08 26.88 -35.07
N LYS A 229 -26.33 26.47 -34.05
CA LYS A 229 -26.09 25.07 -33.64
C LYS A 229 -26.89 24.66 -32.40
N GLY A 230 -27.83 25.48 -31.95
CA GLY A 230 -28.77 25.13 -30.88
C GLY A 230 -28.41 25.65 -29.47
N THR A 231 -27.33 26.43 -29.30
CA THR A 231 -26.93 27.04 -28.01
C THR A 231 -26.42 28.48 -28.16
N SER A 232 -26.76 29.38 -27.24
CA SER A 232 -26.31 30.78 -27.23
C SER A 232 -25.21 31.04 -26.19
N VAL A 233 -24.44 30.01 -25.83
CA VAL A 233 -23.36 30.11 -24.84
C VAL A 233 -22.21 30.94 -25.40
N ALA A 234 -21.76 31.92 -24.62
CA ALA A 234 -20.57 32.69 -24.94
C ALA A 234 -19.32 31.79 -24.84
N VAL A 235 -18.37 31.97 -25.76
CA VAL A 235 -17.11 31.23 -25.77
C VAL A 235 -15.92 32.16 -25.79
N ARG A 236 -14.78 31.65 -25.34
CA ARG A 236 -13.49 32.32 -25.42
C ARG A 236 -12.60 31.63 -26.44
N ILE A 237 -11.78 32.40 -27.14
CA ILE A 237 -10.74 31.87 -28.01
C ILE A 237 -9.41 32.30 -27.39
N VAL A 238 -8.59 31.31 -27.05
CA VAL A 238 -7.29 31.51 -26.42
C VAL A 238 -6.20 31.14 -27.41
N VAL A 239 -5.33 32.10 -27.74
CA VAL A 239 -4.13 31.88 -28.54
C VAL A 239 -2.93 31.94 -27.60
N ALA A 240 -2.17 30.86 -27.50
CA ALA A 240 -1.00 30.78 -26.64
C ALA A 240 0.16 30.05 -27.30
N ASP A 241 1.39 30.45 -26.95
CA ASP A 241 2.60 29.74 -27.34
C ASP A 241 3.19 29.03 -26.11
N LYS A 242 3.74 27.81 -26.25
CA LYS A 242 4.36 27.09 -25.13
C LYS A 242 5.70 27.74 -24.77
N GLY A 243 5.87 28.14 -23.52
CA GLY A 243 7.09 28.75 -22.99
C GLY A 243 6.80 29.89 -22.01
N ARG A 244 7.87 30.47 -21.46
CA ARG A 244 7.75 31.62 -20.55
C ARG A 244 7.48 32.91 -21.33
N GLY A 245 6.37 33.56 -21.02
CA GLY A 245 6.02 34.90 -21.52
C GLY A 245 6.35 36.01 -20.52
N PRO A 246 6.10 37.28 -20.87
CA PRO A 246 6.37 38.45 -20.01
C PRO A 246 5.47 38.57 -18.77
N GLY A 247 4.73 37.52 -18.39
CA GLY A 247 3.89 37.45 -17.19
C GLY A 247 2.59 38.26 -17.22
N ARG A 248 2.42 39.20 -18.16
CA ARG A 248 1.20 40.02 -18.30
C ARG A 248 0.23 39.43 -19.33
N LEU A 249 -1.00 39.19 -18.91
CA LEU A 249 -2.07 38.71 -19.79
C LEU A 249 -2.63 39.83 -20.69
N PRO A 250 -2.97 39.53 -21.96
CA PRO A 250 -3.60 40.50 -22.85
C PRO A 250 -5.06 40.78 -22.47
N THR A 251 -5.55 41.97 -22.81
CA THR A 251 -6.96 42.33 -22.65
C THR A 251 -7.84 41.46 -23.55
N THR A 252 -9.00 41.02 -23.04
CA THR A 252 -9.96 40.22 -23.83
C THR A 252 -10.71 41.11 -24.83
N ILE A 253 -10.67 40.78 -26.12
CA ILE A 253 -11.47 41.44 -27.16
C ILE A 253 -12.84 40.76 -27.24
N ASN A 254 -13.92 41.48 -26.93
CA ASN A 254 -15.28 40.94 -26.98
C ASN A 254 -16.07 41.44 -28.20
N ARG A 255 -16.71 40.53 -28.95
CA ARG A 255 -17.63 40.87 -30.04
C ARG A 255 -18.76 39.83 -30.17
N THR A 256 -19.79 40.18 -30.93
CA THR A 256 -21.00 39.36 -31.10
C THR A 256 -20.97 38.42 -32.31
N THR A 257 -20.04 38.61 -33.25
CA THR A 257 -19.94 37.83 -34.51
C THR A 257 -18.49 37.58 -34.87
N VAL A 258 -18.20 36.50 -35.61
CA VAL A 258 -16.84 36.11 -36.02
C VAL A 258 -16.20 37.16 -36.93
N SER A 259 -16.96 37.75 -37.87
CA SER A 259 -16.46 38.84 -38.74
C SER A 259 -16.02 40.06 -37.92
N LYS A 260 -16.83 40.53 -36.97
CA LYS A 260 -16.45 41.65 -36.09
C LYS A 260 -15.26 41.32 -35.17
N LEU A 261 -15.06 40.05 -34.82
CA LEU A 261 -13.83 39.62 -34.11
C LEU A 261 -12.62 39.76 -35.01
N LEU A 262 -12.71 39.26 -36.25
CA LEU A 262 -11.61 39.35 -37.22
C LEU A 262 -11.23 40.81 -37.49
N ASP A 263 -12.20 41.68 -37.73
CA ASP A 263 -11.97 43.12 -37.94
C ASP A 263 -11.25 43.78 -36.74
N ALA A 264 -11.51 43.30 -35.53
CA ALA A 264 -10.92 43.85 -34.31
C ALA A 264 -9.51 43.32 -34.00
N ILE A 265 -9.09 42.20 -34.60
CA ILE A 265 -7.77 41.59 -34.36
C ILE A 265 -6.65 42.44 -34.97
N GLY A 266 -6.90 43.13 -36.08
CA GLY A 266 -5.94 44.01 -36.75
C GLY A 266 -4.73 43.25 -37.32
N GLN A 267 -3.74 42.94 -36.48
CA GLN A 267 -2.56 42.16 -36.85
C GLN A 267 -2.46 40.88 -36.00
N LEU A 268 -2.23 39.75 -36.67
CA LEU A 268 -2.03 38.47 -36.00
C LEU A 268 -0.68 38.43 -35.23
N PRO A 269 -0.66 37.92 -33.99
CA PRO A 269 0.58 37.80 -33.25
C PRO A 269 1.48 36.74 -33.90
N ALA A 270 2.72 37.12 -34.21
CA ALA A 270 3.74 36.19 -34.73
C ALA A 270 3.91 34.98 -33.80
N ARG A 271 4.20 33.81 -34.38
CA ARG A 271 4.49 32.55 -33.68
C ARG A 271 5.88 32.60 -33.05
N ALA A 272 6.01 31.95 -31.90
CA ALA A 272 7.32 31.64 -31.33
C ALA A 272 8.05 30.61 -32.20
N ILE A 273 9.39 30.63 -32.13
CA ILE A 273 10.24 29.65 -32.81
C ILE A 273 10.14 28.33 -32.05
N VAL A 274 9.87 27.24 -32.76
CA VAL A 274 9.81 25.90 -32.18
C VAL A 274 11.23 25.39 -31.94
N HIS A 275 11.51 24.94 -30.71
CA HIS A 275 12.78 24.35 -30.34
C HIS A 275 12.64 22.84 -30.14
N PRO A 276 13.66 22.02 -30.49
CA PRO A 276 13.68 20.61 -30.14
C PRO A 276 13.57 20.46 -28.62
N ASN A 277 12.69 19.57 -28.14
CA ASN A 277 12.56 19.31 -26.71
C ASN A 277 13.92 18.83 -26.13
N PRO A 278 14.35 19.32 -24.95
CA PRO A 278 15.51 18.78 -24.28
C PRO A 278 15.30 17.29 -23.98
N THR A 279 16.23 16.44 -24.42
CA THR A 279 16.15 14.98 -24.32
C THR A 279 16.17 14.55 -22.85
N PRO A 280 15.13 13.88 -22.33
CA PRO A 280 15.22 13.25 -21.01
C PRO A 280 16.12 12.01 -21.08
N PRO A 281 16.87 11.68 -20.02
CA PRO A 281 17.65 10.45 -19.99
C PRO A 281 16.72 9.23 -20.04
N THR A 282 16.90 8.40 -21.06
CA THR A 282 16.19 7.12 -21.25
C THR A 282 16.59 6.11 -20.17
N ARG A 283 15.63 5.72 -19.31
CA ARG A 283 15.74 4.49 -18.51
C ARG A 283 15.21 3.29 -19.32
N PRO A 284 15.86 2.11 -19.26
CA PRO A 284 15.34 0.93 -19.93
C PRO A 284 14.02 0.47 -19.29
N ARG A 285 12.96 0.32 -20.11
CA ARG A 285 11.70 -0.30 -19.71
C ARG A 285 11.90 -1.81 -19.61
N SER A 286 11.69 -2.36 -18.43
CA SER A 286 11.47 -3.80 -18.23
C SER A 286 10.13 -4.19 -18.86
N THR A 287 10.19 -5.02 -19.90
CA THR A 287 9.03 -5.67 -20.51
C THR A 287 8.67 -6.90 -19.67
N ARG A 288 7.66 -6.78 -18.80
CA ARG A 288 6.88 -7.96 -18.40
C ARG A 288 5.63 -8.02 -19.25
N THR A 289 5.55 -9.08 -20.05
CA THR A 289 4.37 -9.51 -20.78
C THR A 289 3.24 -9.79 -19.79
N GLY A 290 2.17 -9.01 -19.85
CA GLY A 290 0.92 -9.31 -19.16
C GLY A 290 0.23 -10.49 -19.85
N SER A 291 0.04 -11.59 -19.12
CA SER A 291 -0.77 -12.71 -19.57
C SER A 291 -2.25 -12.30 -19.52
N LEU A 292 -2.85 -12.20 -20.71
CA LEU A 292 -4.27 -12.03 -20.96
C LEU A 292 -5.01 -13.34 -20.71
N PHE A 293 -5.36 -13.69 -19.47
CA PHE A 293 -6.49 -14.58 -19.20
C PHE A 293 -7.09 -14.26 -17.83
N GLY A 294 -8.23 -13.57 -17.88
CA GLY A 294 -9.15 -13.49 -16.76
C GLY A 294 -10.03 -14.73 -16.67
N ALA A 295 -10.56 -14.93 -15.47
CA ALA A 295 -11.79 -15.66 -15.17
C ALA A 295 -11.78 -17.19 -15.34
N PHE A 296 -11.19 -17.91 -14.37
CA PHE A 296 -11.83 -19.09 -13.77
C PHE A 296 -11.42 -19.16 -12.29
N ARG A 297 -12.38 -18.96 -11.38
CA ARG A 297 -12.22 -19.30 -9.95
C ARG A 297 -12.14 -20.82 -9.87
N ALA A 298 -10.93 -21.37 -9.83
CA ALA A 298 -10.70 -22.75 -9.47
C ALA A 298 -10.98 -22.89 -7.96
N SER A 299 -11.76 -23.91 -7.59
CA SER A 299 -11.91 -24.31 -6.19
C SER A 299 -10.54 -24.62 -5.58
N PRO A 300 -10.30 -24.33 -4.29
CA PRO A 300 -9.02 -24.60 -3.66
C PRO A 300 -8.67 -26.09 -3.83
N ALA A 301 -7.44 -26.34 -4.32
CA ALA A 301 -6.96 -27.69 -4.55
C ALA A 301 -7.01 -28.49 -3.23
N LYS A 302 -7.68 -29.63 -3.24
CA LYS A 302 -7.79 -30.51 -2.07
C LYS A 302 -6.39 -31.01 -1.68
N SER A 303 -5.95 -30.71 -0.47
CA SER A 303 -4.76 -31.30 0.13
C SER A 303 -5.06 -32.76 0.50
N PHE A 304 -4.30 -33.70 -0.06
CA PHE A 304 -4.37 -35.11 0.33
C PHE A 304 -3.22 -35.42 1.30
N PRO A 305 -3.50 -35.81 2.55
CA PRO A 305 -2.45 -36.24 3.47
C PRO A 305 -1.88 -37.59 3.01
N ARG A 306 -0.55 -37.67 2.89
CA ARG A 306 0.19 -38.91 2.64
C ARG A 306 0.24 -39.76 3.92
N ALA A 307 0.37 -41.09 3.79
CA ALA A 307 0.44 -42.00 4.93
C ALA A 307 1.56 -41.64 5.92
N ALA A 308 1.30 -41.81 7.23
CA ALA A 308 2.21 -41.49 8.31
C ALA A 308 3.53 -42.28 8.20
N ARG A 309 4.65 -41.64 8.55
CA ARG A 309 5.97 -42.28 8.57
C ARG A 309 6.05 -43.23 9.78
N PRO A 310 6.83 -44.32 9.79
CA PRO A 310 7.14 -45.02 11.05
C PRO A 310 7.91 -44.10 12.02
N LEU A 311 7.73 -44.28 13.35
CA LEU A 311 8.56 -43.59 14.36
C LEU A 311 10.04 -43.96 14.14
N PRO A 312 10.98 -43.06 14.46
CA PRO A 312 12.39 -43.43 14.52
C PRO A 312 12.62 -44.58 15.52
N SER A 313 13.62 -45.43 15.28
CA SER A 313 13.87 -46.66 16.05
C SER A 313 14.56 -46.45 17.41
N PHE A 314 14.55 -45.23 17.97
CA PHE A 314 15.18 -44.95 19.25
C PHE A 314 14.25 -45.22 20.44
N GLU A 315 14.82 -45.54 21.60
CA GLU A 315 14.06 -45.79 22.83
C GLU A 315 13.40 -44.49 23.34
N ILE A 316 12.13 -44.57 23.72
CA ILE A 316 11.36 -43.44 24.27
C ILE A 316 11.27 -43.62 25.78
N ALA A 317 11.53 -42.56 26.54
CA ALA A 317 11.44 -42.54 27.99
C ALA A 317 10.51 -41.42 28.48
N SER A 318 9.86 -41.65 29.63
CA SER A 318 9.08 -40.63 30.30
C SER A 318 9.96 -39.74 31.16
N VAL A 319 9.71 -38.43 31.12
CA VAL A 319 10.32 -37.46 32.03
C VAL A 319 9.75 -37.69 33.44
N ASN A 320 10.56 -38.30 34.30
CA ASN A 320 10.21 -38.56 35.68
C ASN A 320 10.63 -37.39 36.57
N TYR A 321 9.73 -37.03 37.47
CA TYR A 321 9.92 -36.02 38.48
C TYR A 321 9.06 -36.32 39.71
N ARG A 322 9.53 -35.84 40.87
CA ARG A 322 8.79 -35.81 42.14
C ARG A 322 8.25 -34.40 42.38
N ILE A 323 7.14 -34.32 43.10
CA ILE A 323 6.51 -33.05 43.48
C ILE A 323 6.97 -32.72 44.90
N HIS A 324 7.53 -31.54 45.10
CA HIS A 324 7.82 -31.00 46.42
C HIS A 324 6.55 -30.39 47.03
N ASP A 325 6.12 -30.94 48.17
CA ASP A 325 5.00 -30.46 48.98
C ASP A 325 5.36 -30.58 50.49
N PRO A 326 5.44 -29.49 51.27
CA PRO A 326 5.13 -28.11 50.90
C PRO A 326 6.12 -27.55 49.87
N VAL A 327 5.66 -26.55 49.11
CA VAL A 327 6.48 -25.82 48.13
C VAL A 327 7.76 -25.31 48.78
N ALA A 328 8.90 -25.42 48.10
CA ALA A 328 10.15 -24.85 48.59
C ALA A 328 9.96 -23.34 48.86
N ALA A 329 10.46 -22.86 50.01
CA ALA A 329 10.29 -21.46 50.43
C ALA A 329 10.72 -20.48 49.32
N ALA A 330 10.05 -19.34 49.19
CA ALA A 330 10.53 -18.25 48.34
C ALA A 330 11.85 -17.68 48.90
N HIS A 331 12.66 -17.00 48.06
CA HIS A 331 13.87 -16.32 48.54
C HIS A 331 13.52 -15.21 49.54
N ASP A 332 14.42 -14.92 50.49
CA ASP A 332 14.30 -13.78 51.42
C ASP A 332 14.42 -12.45 50.64
N GLU A 333 13.41 -11.59 50.75
CA GLU A 333 13.13 -10.50 49.79
C GLU A 333 13.86 -9.18 50.11
N THR A 334 14.84 -8.81 49.28
CA THR A 334 15.30 -7.40 49.10
C THR A 334 15.73 -7.04 47.66
N ALA A 335 15.94 -8.02 46.77
CA ALA A 335 16.45 -7.80 45.40
C ALA A 335 15.32 -7.80 44.33
N LEU A 336 15.48 -7.02 43.25
CA LEU A 336 14.53 -6.94 42.12
C LEU A 336 14.42 -8.27 41.34
N TYR A 337 15.56 -8.95 41.18
CA TYR A 337 15.68 -10.26 40.54
C TYR A 337 16.33 -11.25 41.50
N VAL A 338 15.87 -12.50 41.49
CA VAL A 338 16.40 -13.59 42.33
C VAL A 338 16.85 -14.76 41.47
N PRO A 339 17.88 -15.53 41.89
CA PRO A 339 18.28 -16.76 41.20
C PRO A 339 17.10 -17.72 41.05
N TRP A 340 16.88 -18.19 39.83
CA TRP A 340 15.81 -19.14 39.56
C TRP A 340 16.15 -20.53 40.13
N ARG A 341 15.16 -21.18 40.72
CA ARG A 341 15.19 -22.60 41.11
C ARG A 341 13.81 -23.21 40.93
N SER A 342 13.73 -24.51 40.65
CA SER A 342 12.41 -25.17 40.67
C SER A 342 11.89 -25.21 42.11
N GLN A 343 10.67 -24.71 42.30
CA GLN A 343 10.02 -24.67 43.63
C GLN A 343 9.20 -25.93 43.92
N ARG A 344 8.84 -26.68 42.88
CA ARG A 344 7.86 -27.76 42.95
C ARG A 344 8.27 -29.04 42.25
N LEU A 345 9.18 -29.01 41.28
CA LEU A 345 9.60 -30.20 40.55
C LEU A 345 11.03 -30.60 40.88
N GLU A 346 11.22 -31.86 41.26
CA GLU A 346 12.52 -32.49 41.41
C GLU A 346 12.69 -33.55 40.31
N PHE A 347 13.58 -33.31 39.34
CA PHE A 347 13.84 -34.26 38.26
C PHE A 347 14.85 -35.32 38.71
N GLU A 348 14.70 -36.56 38.23
CA GLU A 348 15.61 -37.66 38.60
C GLU A 348 17.05 -37.45 38.11
N ASN A 349 17.23 -36.78 36.96
CA ASN A 349 18.53 -36.47 36.37
C ASN A 349 18.61 -34.97 36.01
N PRO A 350 18.75 -34.07 37.00
CA PRO A 350 18.73 -32.64 36.76
C PRO A 350 20.01 -32.18 36.03
N CYS A 351 19.88 -31.11 35.25
CA CYS A 351 21.00 -30.45 34.61
C CYS A 351 20.85 -28.94 34.77
N GLU A 352 21.87 -28.28 35.31
CA GLU A 352 21.86 -26.83 35.38
C GLU A 352 21.86 -26.21 33.98
N HIS A 353 21.28 -25.02 33.89
CA HIS A 353 21.35 -24.24 32.65
C HIS A 353 22.78 -23.72 32.48
N PRO A 354 23.37 -23.70 31.26
CA PRO A 354 24.76 -23.28 31.03
C PRO A 354 25.07 -21.85 31.51
N SER A 355 24.06 -21.01 31.62
CA SER A 355 24.15 -19.65 32.16
C SER A 355 23.17 -19.47 33.32
N PRO A 356 23.55 -18.79 34.42
CA PRO A 356 22.67 -18.58 35.56
C PRO A 356 21.38 -17.87 35.13
N LEU A 357 20.24 -18.42 35.54
CA LEU A 357 18.93 -17.84 35.30
C LEU A 357 18.42 -17.12 36.54
N VAL A 358 17.68 -16.04 36.31
CA VAL A 358 16.96 -15.29 37.33
C VAL A 358 15.49 -15.16 36.95
N GLU A 359 14.64 -14.94 37.95
CA GLU A 359 13.27 -14.48 37.77
C GLU A 359 13.04 -13.21 38.61
N SER A 360 12.00 -12.43 38.30
CA SER A 360 11.66 -11.28 39.16
C SER A 360 11.21 -11.76 40.54
N ALA A 361 11.45 -10.96 41.58
CA ALA A 361 11.00 -11.31 42.93
C ALA A 361 9.50 -11.60 42.98
N ALA A 362 8.69 -10.82 42.26
CA ALA A 362 7.25 -11.02 42.12
C ALA A 362 6.90 -12.42 41.56
N MET A 363 7.62 -12.89 40.54
CA MET A 363 7.43 -14.23 39.97
C MET A 363 7.89 -15.32 40.94
N ALA A 364 9.04 -15.13 41.61
CA ALA A 364 9.56 -16.09 42.60
C ALA A 364 8.64 -16.27 43.82
N ALA A 365 7.86 -15.26 44.19
CA ALA A 365 6.92 -15.34 45.30
C ALA A 365 5.73 -16.29 45.06
N VAL A 366 5.53 -16.76 43.83
CA VAL A 366 4.41 -17.62 43.43
C VAL A 366 4.94 -18.89 42.77
N ALA A 367 4.49 -20.05 43.23
CA ALA A 367 4.84 -21.33 42.62
C ALA A 367 3.84 -21.75 41.53
N LEU A 368 4.36 -22.41 40.50
CA LEU A 368 3.55 -23.12 39.50
C LEU A 368 2.69 -24.21 40.20
N PRO A 369 1.51 -24.58 39.67
CA PRO A 369 0.67 -25.63 40.24
C PRO A 369 1.32 -27.01 40.10
N ALA A 370 0.90 -28.01 40.88
CA ALA A 370 1.41 -29.38 40.73
C ALA A 370 0.95 -30.00 39.39
N PRO A 371 1.85 -30.29 38.44
CA PRO A 371 1.47 -30.84 37.15
C PRO A 371 1.29 -32.35 37.23
N ASN A 372 0.31 -32.87 36.49
CA ASN A 372 0.05 -34.32 36.34
C ASN A 372 0.60 -34.90 35.02
N TYR A 373 1.12 -34.07 34.12
CA TYR A 373 1.58 -34.49 32.80
C TYR A 373 3.03 -34.98 32.85
N ARG A 374 3.29 -36.20 32.33
CA ARG A 374 4.65 -36.74 32.16
C ARG A 374 5.05 -36.74 30.69
N PRO A 375 5.91 -35.82 30.22
CA PRO A 375 6.39 -35.79 28.84
C PRO A 375 7.10 -37.08 28.42
N GLN A 376 7.02 -37.42 27.15
CA GLN A 376 7.79 -38.46 26.49
C GLN A 376 8.87 -37.80 25.63
N LEU A 377 10.12 -38.20 25.85
CA LEU A 377 11.26 -37.73 25.06
C LEU A 377 12.13 -38.92 24.66
N PRO A 378 12.98 -38.79 23.64
CA PRO A 378 13.96 -39.83 23.32
C PRO A 378 14.86 -40.04 24.53
N LYS A 379 15.07 -41.29 24.93
CA LYS A 379 15.81 -41.64 26.16
C LYS A 379 17.19 -40.98 26.23
N ARG A 380 17.88 -40.93 25.09
CA ARG A 380 19.17 -40.23 24.94
C ARG A 380 19.12 -38.76 25.36
N VAL A 381 18.02 -38.04 25.12
CA VAL A 381 17.87 -36.64 25.54
C VAL A 381 17.94 -36.49 27.07
N LEU A 382 17.41 -37.48 27.79
CA LEU A 382 17.41 -37.52 29.25
C LEU A 382 18.76 -38.03 29.80
N ASP A 383 19.28 -39.11 29.24
CA ASP A 383 20.55 -39.72 29.66
C ASP A 383 21.73 -38.76 29.43
N ASP A 384 21.79 -38.13 28.26
CA ASP A 384 22.85 -37.16 27.90
C ASP A 384 22.60 -35.76 28.48
N ARG A 385 21.49 -35.55 29.21
CA ARG A 385 21.12 -34.26 29.82
C ARG A 385 21.11 -33.08 28.83
N ILE A 386 20.54 -33.31 27.65
CA ILE A 386 20.50 -32.29 26.57
C ILE A 386 19.61 -31.10 26.96
N LEU A 387 18.60 -31.33 27.78
CA LEU A 387 17.69 -30.31 28.31
C LEU A 387 18.05 -29.99 29.76
N SER A 388 18.18 -28.70 30.06
CA SER A 388 18.36 -28.23 31.44
C SER A 388 17.05 -28.33 32.25
N THR A 389 17.16 -28.39 33.57
CA THR A 389 16.05 -28.37 34.53
C THR A 389 14.99 -27.30 34.23
N PRO A 390 15.33 -26.01 33.98
CA PRO A 390 14.33 -25.00 33.64
C PRO A 390 13.60 -25.31 32.34
N GLN A 391 14.29 -25.87 31.34
CA GLN A 391 13.67 -26.25 30.06
C GLN A 391 12.72 -27.44 30.23
N LEU A 392 13.09 -28.43 31.05
CA LEU A 392 12.20 -29.55 31.40
C LEU A 392 10.95 -29.08 32.16
N GLU A 393 11.09 -28.17 33.13
CA GLU A 393 9.97 -27.59 33.87
C GLU A 393 8.98 -26.91 32.91
N THR A 394 9.47 -26.11 31.96
CA THR A 394 8.61 -25.49 30.93
C THR A 394 7.89 -26.53 30.08
N ILE A 395 8.58 -27.59 29.63
CA ILE A 395 7.96 -28.64 28.81
C ILE A 395 6.83 -29.32 29.59
N VAL A 396 7.06 -29.66 30.86
CA VAL A 396 6.05 -30.28 31.73
C VAL A 396 4.82 -29.37 31.88
N HIS A 397 5.02 -28.11 32.25
CA HIS A 397 3.91 -27.18 32.49
C HIS A 397 3.17 -26.78 31.20
N ALA A 398 3.88 -26.56 30.10
CA ALA A 398 3.25 -26.23 28.82
C ALA A 398 2.36 -27.37 28.30
N LEU A 399 2.83 -28.61 28.43
CA LEU A 399 2.04 -29.77 28.04
C LEU A 399 0.87 -30.03 29.00
N ALA A 400 1.05 -29.83 30.31
CA ALA A 400 -0.03 -29.90 31.28
C ALA A 400 -1.11 -28.84 31.02
N ALA A 401 -0.72 -27.58 30.81
CA ALA A 401 -1.64 -26.48 30.51
C ALA A 401 -2.41 -26.70 29.21
N THR A 402 -1.76 -27.22 28.17
CA THR A 402 -2.42 -27.47 26.88
C THR A 402 -3.21 -28.78 26.83
N ASP A 403 -3.22 -29.57 27.90
CA ASP A 403 -4.04 -30.79 27.98
C ASP A 403 -5.41 -30.57 28.66
N ILE A 404 -5.62 -29.39 29.25
CA ILE A 404 -6.91 -28.98 29.80
C ILE A 404 -7.65 -27.99 28.88
N ASP A 405 -8.96 -27.89 29.10
CA ASP A 405 -9.84 -26.99 28.37
C ASP A 405 -10.07 -25.69 29.15
N LEU A 406 -10.23 -24.59 28.41
CA LEU A 406 -10.74 -23.34 28.98
C LEU A 406 -12.13 -23.58 29.60
N PRO A 407 -12.48 -22.86 30.67
CA PRO A 407 -13.81 -22.92 31.24
C PRO A 407 -14.86 -22.44 30.22
N GLY A 408 -16.04 -23.07 30.20
CA GLY A 408 -17.13 -22.68 29.31
C GLY A 408 -17.02 -23.21 27.87
N ARG A 409 -17.93 -22.73 27.02
CA ARG A 409 -18.03 -23.13 25.60
C ARG A 409 -18.12 -21.90 24.73
N TYR A 410 -17.44 -21.93 23.57
CA TYR A 410 -17.31 -20.74 22.74
C TYR A 410 -17.62 -21.01 21.27
N ARG A 411 -18.06 -19.98 20.55
CA ARG A 411 -18.09 -19.95 19.09
C ARG A 411 -17.15 -18.88 18.56
N ALA A 412 -16.54 -19.16 17.42
CA ALA A 412 -15.86 -18.12 16.65
C ALA A 412 -16.92 -17.11 16.16
N PRO A 413 -16.66 -15.79 16.27
CA PRO A 413 -17.63 -14.77 15.88
C PRO A 413 -17.76 -14.67 14.36
N GLU A 414 -18.95 -14.31 13.85
CA GLU A 414 -19.15 -14.00 12.42
C GLU A 414 -18.39 -12.73 11.98
N LYS A 415 -18.19 -11.79 12.91
CA LYS A 415 -17.41 -10.56 12.73
C LYS A 415 -16.57 -10.28 13.97
N GLY A 416 -15.29 -9.97 13.78
CA GLY A 416 -14.34 -9.71 14.87
C GLY A 416 -13.50 -10.94 15.23
N LEU A 417 -12.78 -10.87 16.35
CA LEU A 417 -11.80 -11.88 16.77
C LEU A 417 -12.02 -12.42 18.19
N ALA A 418 -12.97 -11.85 18.95
CA ALA A 418 -13.24 -12.30 20.31
C ALA A 418 -14.11 -13.57 20.28
N LEU A 419 -13.68 -14.61 21.00
CA LEU A 419 -14.50 -15.80 21.21
C LEU A 419 -15.76 -15.43 22.00
N VAL A 420 -16.92 -15.89 21.53
CA VAL A 420 -18.22 -15.56 22.15
C VAL A 420 -18.71 -16.77 22.94
N PRO A 421 -18.96 -16.64 24.26
CA PRO A 421 -19.58 -17.69 25.05
C PRO A 421 -20.91 -18.14 24.45
N HIS A 422 -21.11 -19.45 24.33
CA HIS A 422 -22.32 -20.02 23.75
C HIS A 422 -22.55 -21.42 24.29
N ALA A 423 -23.77 -21.72 24.76
CA ALA A 423 -24.13 -23.01 25.33
C ALA A 423 -23.81 -24.19 24.38
N ASP A 424 -24.21 -24.07 23.11
CA ASP A 424 -23.87 -25.03 22.04
C ASP A 424 -22.54 -24.70 21.32
N GLY A 425 -21.59 -24.11 22.04
CA GLY A 425 -20.25 -23.81 21.56
C GLY A 425 -19.31 -25.02 21.63
N GLN A 426 -18.10 -24.83 21.11
CA GLN A 426 -17.02 -25.81 21.17
C GLN A 426 -16.16 -25.61 22.42
N LEU A 427 -15.49 -26.68 22.85
CA LEU A 427 -14.49 -26.61 23.90
C LEU A 427 -13.16 -26.17 23.29
N TYR A 428 -12.54 -25.17 23.89
CA TYR A 428 -11.27 -24.61 23.47
C TYR A 428 -10.18 -25.08 24.44
N ARG A 429 -9.11 -25.69 23.95
CA ARG A 429 -7.94 -26.00 24.78
C ARG A 429 -7.33 -24.72 25.35
N GLN A 430 -6.85 -24.79 26.59
CA GLN A 430 -6.05 -23.73 27.19
C GLN A 430 -4.66 -23.68 26.52
N GLY A 431 -4.10 -22.48 26.47
CA GLY A 431 -2.78 -22.21 25.91
C GLY A 431 -1.74 -22.02 27.01
N PHE A 432 -0.49 -21.97 26.61
CA PHE A 432 0.64 -21.68 27.49
C PHE A 432 1.48 -20.53 26.93
N PHE A 433 1.96 -19.66 27.80
CA PHE A 433 2.82 -18.54 27.44
C PHE A 433 4.24 -18.75 27.99
N LEU A 434 5.19 -18.90 27.08
CA LEU A 434 6.62 -18.99 27.35
C LEU A 434 7.24 -17.59 27.28
N GLY A 435 7.36 -16.96 28.44
CA GLY A 435 7.92 -15.62 28.67
C GLY A 435 9.43 -15.58 28.90
N ASP A 436 10.14 -16.68 28.69
CA ASP A 436 11.58 -16.74 28.92
C ASP A 436 12.35 -15.74 28.03
N GLY A 437 13.35 -15.09 28.63
CA GLY A 437 14.27 -14.17 27.98
C GLY A 437 15.13 -14.85 26.92
N THR A 438 15.86 -14.03 26.16
CA THR A 438 16.88 -14.54 25.22
C THR A 438 17.95 -15.28 26.00
N GLY A 439 18.44 -16.41 25.46
CA GLY A 439 19.47 -17.23 26.10
C GLY A 439 18.97 -18.34 27.03
N ALA A 440 17.71 -18.33 27.47
CA ALA A 440 17.12 -19.43 28.27
C ALA A 440 16.80 -20.70 27.45
N GLY A 441 16.90 -20.62 26.12
CA GLY A 441 16.68 -21.75 25.21
C GLY A 441 15.24 -21.97 24.77
N LYS A 442 14.47 -20.90 24.50
CA LYS A 442 13.08 -20.96 23.98
C LYS A 442 12.90 -21.92 22.79
N GLY A 443 13.78 -21.85 21.79
CA GLY A 443 13.73 -22.76 20.63
C GLY A 443 13.83 -24.23 21.04
N ARG A 444 14.70 -24.55 22.00
CA ARG A 444 14.85 -25.90 22.56
C ARG A 444 13.62 -26.34 23.38
N GLN A 445 13.00 -25.43 24.12
CA GLN A 445 11.75 -25.69 24.86
C GLN A 445 10.59 -25.97 23.90
N LEU A 446 10.41 -25.15 22.85
CA LEU A 446 9.41 -25.37 21.81
C LEU A 446 9.62 -26.70 21.08
N ALA A 447 10.87 -27.03 20.73
CA ALA A 447 11.22 -28.31 20.14
C ALA A 447 10.89 -29.49 21.08
N GLY A 448 11.12 -29.35 22.39
CA GLY A 448 10.79 -30.37 23.39
C GLY A 448 9.29 -30.60 23.55
N ILE A 449 8.50 -29.53 23.60
CA ILE A 449 7.03 -29.59 23.59
C ILE A 449 6.54 -30.29 22.31
N THR A 450 7.14 -29.96 21.17
CA THR A 450 6.82 -30.57 19.88
C THR A 450 7.19 -32.05 19.84
N MET A 451 8.33 -32.42 20.41
CA MET A 451 8.85 -33.79 20.40
C MET A 451 7.92 -34.74 21.16
N ASP A 452 7.43 -34.37 22.34
CA ASP A 452 6.45 -35.18 23.08
C ASP A 452 5.21 -35.49 22.24
N GLN A 453 4.66 -34.46 21.58
CA GLN A 453 3.44 -34.60 20.80
C GLN A 453 3.68 -35.42 19.52
N TRP A 454 4.86 -35.25 18.90
CA TRP A 454 5.31 -36.03 17.76
C TRP A 454 5.43 -37.52 18.08
N LEU A 455 6.02 -37.86 19.23
CA LEU A 455 6.17 -39.23 19.71
C LEU A 455 4.82 -39.85 20.10
N ARG A 456 3.87 -39.04 20.56
CA ARG A 456 2.47 -39.44 20.82
C ARG A 456 1.60 -39.53 19.57
N GLY A 457 2.19 -39.43 18.37
CA GLY A 457 1.52 -39.65 17.09
C GLY A 457 0.83 -38.42 16.48
N LYS A 458 0.84 -37.27 17.16
CA LYS A 458 0.37 -36.01 16.58
C LYS A 458 1.53 -35.41 15.80
N ARG A 459 1.49 -35.46 14.47
CA ARG A 459 2.65 -35.11 13.61
C ARG A 459 2.40 -34.03 12.59
N ARG A 460 1.31 -33.29 12.76
CA ARG A 460 1.06 -32.04 12.07
C ARG A 460 1.17 -30.93 13.10
N HIS A 461 2.10 -30.02 12.87
CA HIS A 461 2.29 -28.84 13.71
C HIS A 461 2.55 -27.63 12.82
N LEU A 462 2.23 -26.45 13.33
CA LEU A 462 2.59 -25.19 12.70
C LEU A 462 3.52 -24.41 13.63
N TRP A 463 4.66 -24.00 13.11
CA TRP A 463 5.62 -23.13 13.76
C TRP A 463 5.68 -21.80 13.01
N LEU A 464 5.16 -20.75 13.65
CA LEU A 464 5.19 -19.38 13.14
C LEU A 464 6.27 -18.61 13.89
N SER A 465 7.12 -17.89 13.16
CA SER A 465 8.19 -17.05 13.73
C SER A 465 8.27 -15.72 12.99
N ASP A 466 9.10 -14.78 13.46
CA ASP A 466 9.20 -13.45 12.86
C ASP A 466 9.76 -13.49 11.42
N SER A 467 10.76 -14.34 11.20
CA SER A 467 11.45 -14.47 9.90
C SER A 467 11.51 -15.91 9.43
N SER A 468 11.36 -16.11 8.12
CA SER A 468 11.58 -17.42 7.48
C SER A 468 13.03 -17.92 7.60
N ALA A 469 13.98 -17.04 7.92
CA ALA A 469 15.39 -17.40 8.11
C ALA A 469 15.62 -18.22 9.41
N LEU A 470 14.74 -18.07 10.41
CA LEU A 470 14.83 -18.76 11.70
C LEU A 470 14.51 -20.26 11.62
N ILE A 471 14.18 -20.78 10.44
CA ILE A 471 13.94 -22.21 10.23
C ILE A 471 15.19 -23.05 10.56
N GLU A 472 16.40 -22.53 10.34
CA GLU A 472 17.63 -23.26 10.62
C GLU A 472 17.88 -23.38 12.14
N ASP A 473 17.52 -22.35 12.93
CA ASP A 473 17.52 -22.43 14.39
C ASP A 473 16.52 -23.47 14.89
N ALA A 474 15.28 -23.44 14.37
CA ALA A 474 14.27 -24.44 14.71
C ALA A 474 14.71 -25.87 14.36
N ARG A 475 15.38 -26.05 13.21
CA ARG A 475 15.97 -27.34 12.80
C ARG A 475 17.10 -27.79 13.70
N ARG A 476 18.00 -26.89 14.11
CA ARG A 476 19.07 -27.18 15.06
C ARG A 476 18.48 -27.67 16.38
N ASP A 477 17.49 -26.96 16.92
CA ASP A 477 16.87 -27.29 18.20
C ASP A 477 16.05 -28.59 18.13
N TRP A 478 15.38 -28.86 17.00
CA TRP A 478 14.72 -30.13 16.72
C TRP A 478 15.70 -31.31 16.61
N GLN A 479 16.81 -31.13 15.90
CA GLN A 479 17.86 -32.14 15.75
C GLN A 479 18.54 -32.49 17.06
N ALA A 480 18.78 -31.48 17.92
CA ALA A 480 19.36 -31.70 19.23
C ALA A 480 18.53 -32.68 20.08
N LEU A 481 17.22 -32.77 19.82
CA LEU A 481 16.31 -33.68 20.51
C LEU A 481 16.07 -35.00 19.77
N GLY A 482 16.79 -35.28 18.67
CA GLY A 482 16.67 -36.52 17.90
C GLY A 482 15.72 -36.44 16.69
N GLY A 483 15.18 -35.26 16.40
CA GLY A 483 14.38 -35.01 15.21
C GLY A 483 15.21 -34.92 13.92
N THR A 484 14.58 -35.04 12.75
CA THR A 484 15.26 -34.84 11.45
C THR A 484 14.95 -33.47 10.87
N PRO A 485 15.90 -32.76 10.23
CA PRO A 485 15.62 -31.45 9.61
C PRO A 485 14.54 -31.50 8.53
N LEU A 486 14.29 -32.67 7.95
CA LEU A 486 13.22 -32.91 6.98
C LEU A 486 11.82 -32.94 7.61
N ASP A 487 11.70 -33.08 8.92
CA ASP A 487 10.39 -32.98 9.59
C ASP A 487 9.92 -31.51 9.61
N ILE A 488 10.84 -30.54 9.56
CA ILE A 488 10.53 -29.10 9.48
C ILE A 488 10.56 -28.61 8.03
N GLN A 489 9.37 -28.29 7.50
CA GLN A 489 9.17 -27.92 6.10
C GLN A 489 8.77 -26.45 5.94
N PRO A 490 9.47 -25.67 5.09
CA PRO A 490 9.13 -24.27 4.87
C PRO A 490 7.86 -24.14 4.01
N LEU A 491 6.83 -23.45 4.53
CA LEU A 491 5.58 -23.19 3.80
C LEU A 491 5.83 -22.39 2.51
N GLY A 492 6.86 -21.54 2.48
CA GLY A 492 7.21 -20.73 1.31
C GLY A 492 7.53 -21.53 0.04
N ARG A 493 7.85 -22.83 0.14
CA ARG A 493 8.02 -23.71 -1.02
C ARG A 493 6.71 -24.11 -1.69
N VAL A 494 5.58 -23.96 -0.99
CA VAL A 494 4.25 -24.23 -1.54
C VAL A 494 3.63 -22.92 -2.02
N ARG A 495 3.22 -22.88 -3.30
CA ARG A 495 2.55 -21.71 -3.88
C ARG A 495 1.24 -21.41 -3.13
N ALA A 496 0.90 -20.13 -2.97
CA ALA A 496 -0.41 -19.74 -2.44
C ALA A 496 -1.54 -20.29 -3.33
N GLY A 497 -2.59 -20.83 -2.73
CA GLY A 497 -3.72 -21.46 -3.44
C GLY A 497 -3.50 -22.93 -3.88
N ALA A 498 -2.26 -23.44 -3.82
CA ALA A 498 -1.98 -24.85 -4.07
C ALA A 498 -2.30 -25.73 -2.85
N GLY A 499 -2.61 -27.01 -3.04
CA GLY A 499 -2.76 -27.94 -1.92
C GLY A 499 -1.41 -28.17 -1.23
N ILE A 500 -1.41 -28.26 0.11
CA ILE A 500 -0.24 -28.73 0.86
C ILE A 500 -0.30 -30.26 0.92
N GLU A 501 0.53 -30.95 0.14
CA GLU A 501 0.54 -32.42 0.01
C GLU A 501 1.48 -33.12 1.02
N MET A 502 1.84 -32.44 2.11
CA MET A 502 2.71 -32.97 3.16
C MET A 502 1.85 -33.72 4.19
N GLY A 503 2.23 -34.95 4.55
CA GLY A 503 1.56 -35.75 5.59
C GLY A 503 2.02 -35.33 6.98
N ASP A 504 3.02 -36.05 7.51
CA ASP A 504 3.72 -35.71 8.76
C ASP A 504 4.70 -34.55 8.51
N ALA A 505 4.48 -33.41 9.16
CA ALA A 505 5.36 -32.25 9.07
C ALA A 505 5.13 -31.24 10.21
N ILE A 506 6.20 -30.56 10.58
CA ILE A 506 6.19 -29.27 11.27
C ILE A 506 6.30 -28.21 10.18
N LEU A 507 5.19 -27.58 9.81
CA LEU A 507 5.23 -26.49 8.83
C LEU A 507 5.79 -25.23 9.47
N PHE A 508 6.86 -24.69 8.89
CA PHE A 508 7.49 -23.45 9.33
C PHE A 508 7.10 -22.29 8.41
N ALA A 509 6.65 -21.18 8.98
CA ALA A 509 6.29 -19.98 8.23
C ALA A 509 6.57 -18.70 9.03
N SER A 510 6.69 -17.56 8.34
CA SER A 510 6.75 -16.27 9.02
C SER A 510 5.35 -15.67 9.21
N TYR A 511 5.16 -14.80 10.21
CA TYR A 511 3.90 -14.04 10.36
C TYR A 511 3.56 -13.23 9.10
N ALA A 512 4.58 -12.67 8.43
CA ALA A 512 4.41 -11.98 7.16
C ALA A 512 3.80 -12.88 6.06
N THR A 513 4.07 -14.19 6.10
CA THR A 513 3.50 -15.17 5.14
C THR A 513 1.99 -15.31 5.28
N LEU A 514 1.42 -15.02 6.46
CA LEU A 514 -0.03 -15.04 6.70
C LEU A 514 -0.77 -13.87 6.06
N ARG A 515 -0.06 -12.79 5.68
CA ARG A 515 -0.66 -11.64 4.99
C ARG A 515 -1.11 -12.06 3.60
N SER A 516 -2.32 -11.67 3.22
CA SER A 516 -2.85 -11.92 1.88
C SER A 516 -2.72 -10.67 1.02
N GLU A 517 -2.27 -10.83 -0.22
CA GLU A 517 -2.33 -9.75 -1.22
C GLU A 517 -3.78 -9.49 -1.62
N ALA A 518 -4.14 -8.22 -1.80
CA ALA A 518 -5.51 -7.85 -2.15
C ALA A 518 -5.93 -8.51 -3.48
N GLY A 519 -6.93 -9.40 -3.41
CA GLY A 519 -7.47 -10.13 -4.57
C GLY A 519 -6.85 -11.51 -4.86
N GLY A 520 -5.92 -12.00 -4.04
CA GLY A 520 -5.35 -13.36 -4.15
C GLY A 520 -5.94 -14.37 -3.15
N ASP A 521 -5.61 -15.66 -3.32
CA ASP A 521 -6.00 -16.73 -2.38
C ASP A 521 -5.37 -16.52 -1.00
N ARG A 522 -6.20 -16.65 0.05
CA ARG A 522 -5.78 -16.37 1.42
C ARG A 522 -4.85 -17.48 1.93
N ARG A 523 -3.61 -17.13 2.29
CA ARG A 523 -2.64 -18.10 2.82
C ARG A 523 -3.15 -18.82 4.07
N LEU A 524 -3.92 -18.13 4.91
CA LEU A 524 -4.54 -18.72 6.09
C LEU A 524 -5.47 -19.90 5.74
N ASP A 525 -6.32 -19.74 4.73
CA ASP A 525 -7.29 -20.78 4.35
C ASP A 525 -6.58 -22.02 3.79
N GLN A 526 -5.45 -21.85 3.11
CA GLN A 526 -4.59 -22.95 2.67
C GLN A 526 -4.01 -23.74 3.86
N ILE A 527 -3.55 -23.05 4.91
CA ILE A 527 -3.03 -23.70 6.12
C ILE A 527 -4.17 -24.43 6.85
N LEU A 528 -5.33 -23.79 7.02
CA LEU A 528 -6.50 -24.39 7.68
C LEU A 528 -6.96 -25.65 6.95
N ALA A 529 -7.00 -25.64 5.62
CA ALA A 529 -7.36 -26.80 4.82
C ALA A 529 -6.39 -27.99 5.05
N TRP A 530 -5.10 -27.72 5.23
CA TRP A 530 -4.10 -28.75 5.52
C TRP A 530 -4.21 -29.31 6.95
N LEU A 531 -4.43 -28.43 7.93
CA LEU A 531 -4.59 -28.83 9.34
C LEU A 531 -5.87 -29.66 9.53
N GLY A 532 -6.96 -29.24 8.88
CA GLY A 532 -8.29 -29.84 8.97
C GLY A 532 -9.03 -29.49 10.27
N ASP A 533 -10.36 -29.68 10.26
CA ASP A 533 -11.22 -29.28 11.38
C ASP A 533 -10.96 -30.09 12.67
N ALA A 534 -10.49 -31.34 12.52
CA ALA A 534 -10.16 -32.23 13.63
C ALA A 534 -8.72 -32.05 14.16
N PHE A 535 -8.03 -30.96 13.77
CA PHE A 535 -6.67 -30.70 14.18
C PHE A 535 -6.53 -30.56 15.70
N ASP A 536 -5.67 -31.39 16.29
CA ASP A 536 -5.30 -31.33 17.70
C ASP A 536 -3.79 -31.17 17.93
N GLY A 537 -3.03 -30.82 16.87
CA GLY A 537 -1.60 -30.59 16.94
C GLY A 537 -1.22 -29.28 17.63
N LEU A 538 0.04 -28.86 17.43
CA LEU A 538 0.58 -27.63 18.04
C LEU A 538 0.51 -26.45 17.08
N LEU A 539 0.11 -25.30 17.62
CA LEU A 539 0.35 -23.98 17.04
C LEU A 539 1.39 -23.27 17.90
N LEU A 540 2.61 -23.18 17.39
CA LEU A 540 3.74 -22.54 18.05
C LEU A 540 3.87 -21.13 17.49
N PHE A 541 3.47 -20.14 18.28
CA PHE A 541 3.68 -18.73 17.97
C PHE A 541 5.00 -18.29 18.61
N ASP A 542 6.10 -18.55 17.91
CA ASP A 542 7.43 -18.07 18.26
C ASP A 542 7.56 -16.58 17.92
N GLU A 543 8.25 -15.81 18.75
CA GLU A 543 8.20 -14.34 18.75
C GLU A 543 6.77 -13.78 18.68
N ALA A 544 5.88 -14.29 19.54
CA ALA A 544 4.45 -13.99 19.53
C ALA A 544 4.10 -12.48 19.59
N HIS A 545 5.01 -11.64 20.08
CA HIS A 545 4.83 -10.19 20.09
C HIS A 545 4.64 -9.59 18.68
N ALA A 546 5.06 -10.29 17.61
CA ALA A 546 4.76 -9.92 16.22
C ALA A 546 3.25 -9.90 15.90
N MET A 547 2.42 -10.58 16.70
CA MET A 547 0.95 -10.50 16.64
C MET A 547 0.37 -9.31 17.43
N GLY A 548 1.22 -8.47 18.00
CA GLY A 548 0.84 -7.23 18.68
C GLY A 548 0.01 -6.30 17.78
N GLY A 549 -0.74 -5.40 18.41
CA GLY A 549 -1.61 -4.46 17.69
C GLY A 549 -2.83 -5.10 17.03
N VAL A 550 -3.18 -6.35 17.38
CA VAL A 550 -4.41 -7.02 16.90
C VAL A 550 -5.69 -6.26 17.29
N ALA A 551 -5.64 -5.54 18.41
CA ALA A 551 -6.76 -4.75 18.93
C ALA A 551 -7.01 -3.46 18.13
N GLY A 552 -6.09 -3.04 17.26
CA GLY A 552 -6.01 -1.66 16.83
C GLY A 552 -5.56 -0.74 17.98
N GLY A 553 -5.34 0.54 17.69
CA GLY A 553 -4.95 1.53 18.68
C GLY A 553 -5.42 2.93 18.30
N GLU A 554 -5.53 3.83 19.26
CA GLU A 554 -5.69 5.26 19.00
C GLU A 554 -4.31 5.88 18.78
N GLY A 555 -4.02 6.26 17.54
CA GLY A 555 -2.83 7.04 17.20
C GLY A 555 -3.16 8.52 17.15
N ARG A 556 -2.11 9.36 17.14
CA ARG A 556 -2.19 10.83 16.94
C ARG A 556 -2.92 11.26 15.65
N PHE A 557 -3.22 10.31 14.75
CA PHE A 557 -3.93 10.51 13.48
C PHE A 557 -5.27 9.73 13.38
N GLY A 558 -5.84 9.25 14.50
CA GLY A 558 -7.11 8.54 14.55
C GLY A 558 -7.01 7.05 14.91
N THR A 559 -8.13 6.32 14.82
CA THR A 559 -8.22 4.89 15.09
C THR A 559 -7.47 4.08 14.01
N VAL A 560 -6.43 3.36 14.44
CA VAL A 560 -5.60 2.51 13.59
C VAL A 560 -6.22 1.13 13.51
N ALA A 561 -6.49 0.65 12.30
CA ALA A 561 -6.95 -0.72 12.06
C ALA A 561 -5.93 -1.74 12.59
N GLY A 562 -6.42 -2.84 13.17
CA GLY A 562 -5.56 -3.87 13.76
C GLY A 562 -4.54 -4.46 12.79
N SER A 563 -3.38 -4.87 13.31
CA SER A 563 -2.32 -5.50 12.52
C SER A 563 -2.85 -6.71 11.76
N GLN A 564 -2.72 -6.72 10.42
CA GLN A 564 -3.17 -7.86 9.59
C GLN A 564 -2.54 -9.19 10.02
N GLN A 565 -1.30 -9.15 10.54
CA GLN A 565 -0.60 -10.33 11.04
C GLN A 565 -1.23 -10.82 12.35
N GLY A 566 -1.49 -9.92 13.29
CA GLY A 566 -2.18 -10.25 14.55
C GLY A 566 -3.59 -10.76 14.32
N ILE A 567 -4.35 -10.15 13.39
CA ILE A 567 -5.70 -10.58 13.02
C ILE A 567 -5.67 -12.01 12.46
N ALA A 568 -4.76 -12.31 11.52
CA ALA A 568 -4.64 -13.64 10.94
C ALA A 568 -4.21 -14.70 11.97
N GLY A 569 -3.30 -14.35 12.89
CA GLY A 569 -2.87 -15.24 13.97
C GLY A 569 -3.97 -15.58 14.96
N VAL A 570 -4.78 -14.60 15.38
CA VAL A 570 -5.95 -14.83 16.26
C VAL A 570 -7.06 -15.61 15.54
N GLU A 571 -7.31 -15.32 14.27
CA GLU A 571 -8.28 -16.08 13.49
C GLU A 571 -7.87 -17.55 13.32
N LEU A 572 -6.59 -17.82 13.08
CA LEU A 572 -6.04 -19.17 12.97
C LEU A 572 -6.35 -20.01 14.22
N GLN A 573 -5.98 -19.51 15.40
CA GLN A 573 -6.22 -20.23 16.65
C GLN A 573 -7.72 -20.34 16.98
N ASN A 574 -8.53 -19.37 16.60
CA ASN A 574 -9.98 -19.42 16.88
C ASN A 574 -10.72 -20.45 16.03
N ARG A 575 -10.26 -20.66 14.78
CA ARG A 575 -10.82 -21.67 13.87
C ARG A 575 -10.37 -23.10 14.20
N LEU A 576 -9.44 -23.29 15.14
CA LEU A 576 -8.91 -24.60 15.54
C LEU A 576 -9.10 -24.82 17.06
N PRO A 577 -10.32 -25.12 17.54
CA PRO A 577 -10.64 -25.14 18.97
C PRO A 577 -9.80 -26.13 19.78
N ARG A 578 -9.49 -27.28 19.17
CA ARG A 578 -8.73 -28.38 19.80
C ARG A 578 -7.21 -28.28 19.60
N ALA A 579 -6.71 -27.25 18.92
CA ALA A 579 -5.27 -27.01 18.80
C ALA A 579 -4.64 -26.68 20.16
N ARG A 580 -3.41 -27.14 20.37
CA ARG A 580 -2.59 -26.79 21.52
C ARG A 580 -1.77 -25.56 21.17
N VAL A 581 -2.00 -24.45 21.88
CA VAL A 581 -1.43 -23.15 21.52
C VAL A 581 -0.32 -22.79 22.49
N ILE A 582 0.88 -22.54 21.95
CA ILE A 582 2.03 -22.04 22.70
C ILE A 582 2.38 -20.66 22.15
N TYR A 583 2.39 -19.65 23.01
CA TYR A 583 2.91 -18.33 22.71
C TYR A 583 4.32 -18.23 23.30
N ALA A 584 5.33 -17.89 22.52
CA ALA A 584 6.69 -17.71 23.01
C ALA A 584 7.16 -16.29 22.68
N SER A 585 7.42 -15.49 23.72
CA SER A 585 7.96 -14.14 23.58
C SER A 585 8.48 -13.62 24.92
N ALA A 586 9.69 -13.06 24.94
CA ALA A 586 10.27 -12.48 26.16
C ALA A 586 9.50 -11.24 26.66
N THR A 587 8.73 -10.58 25.80
CA THR A 587 8.03 -9.31 26.06
C THR A 587 6.52 -9.47 26.18
N GLY A 588 6.04 -10.70 26.37
CA GLY A 588 4.62 -11.03 26.39
C GLY A 588 3.80 -10.33 27.47
N ALA A 589 4.30 -10.35 28.71
CA ALA A 589 3.63 -9.78 29.87
C ALA A 589 4.26 -8.44 30.31
N SER A 590 4.91 -7.70 29.41
CA SER A 590 5.45 -6.36 29.70
C SER A 590 4.49 -5.23 29.32
N ASP A 591 3.55 -5.47 28.42
CA ASP A 591 2.52 -4.53 27.98
C ASP A 591 1.20 -5.27 27.80
N ILE A 592 0.09 -4.64 28.20
CA ILE A 592 -1.24 -5.21 28.10
C ILE A 592 -1.66 -5.55 26.67
N ASN A 593 -1.20 -4.76 25.70
CA ASN A 593 -1.50 -4.97 24.29
C ASN A 593 -0.85 -6.26 23.77
N ASN A 594 0.22 -6.73 24.43
CA ASN A 594 0.89 -7.97 24.10
C ASN A 594 0.15 -9.21 24.64
N LEU A 595 -0.85 -9.04 25.51
CA LEU A 595 -1.71 -10.16 25.95
C LEU A 595 -2.98 -10.28 25.11
N ALA A 596 -3.31 -9.26 24.31
CA ALA A 596 -4.56 -9.23 23.54
C ALA A 596 -4.67 -10.35 22.48
N TYR A 597 -3.55 -10.84 21.95
CA TYR A 597 -3.53 -11.97 21.00
C TYR A 597 -3.51 -13.34 21.70
N ALA A 598 -3.19 -13.38 23.00
CA ALA A 598 -3.03 -14.60 23.77
C ALA A 598 -4.38 -15.09 24.35
N THR A 599 -5.38 -15.22 23.48
CA THR A 599 -6.79 -15.48 23.85
C THR A 599 -6.99 -16.83 24.54
N ARG A 600 -6.03 -17.76 24.42
CA ARG A 600 -6.11 -19.10 25.04
C ARG A 600 -5.59 -19.16 26.48
N LEU A 601 -5.16 -18.06 27.08
CA LEU A 601 -4.64 -18.08 28.47
C LEU A 601 -5.73 -18.15 29.54
N GLY A 602 -7.00 -17.92 29.18
CA GLY A 602 -8.10 -17.89 30.16
C GLY A 602 -8.14 -16.60 30.98
N LEU A 603 -7.62 -15.50 30.43
CA LEU A 603 -7.63 -14.18 31.09
C LEU A 603 -9.03 -13.55 31.13
N TRP A 604 -9.92 -13.90 30.21
CA TRP A 604 -11.29 -13.40 30.14
C TRP A 604 -12.23 -14.44 29.51
N GLY A 605 -13.53 -14.24 29.68
CA GLY A 605 -14.60 -15.11 29.21
C GLY A 605 -15.34 -15.82 30.34
N GLU A 606 -16.27 -16.71 29.96
CA GLU A 606 -17.08 -17.48 30.90
C GLU A 606 -16.22 -18.24 31.93
N GLY A 607 -16.55 -18.12 33.22
CA GLY A 607 -15.81 -18.80 34.29
C GLY A 607 -14.46 -18.17 34.67
N THR A 608 -14.13 -17.00 34.13
CA THR A 608 -12.91 -16.24 34.49
C THR A 608 -13.26 -14.96 35.26
N ALA A 609 -12.25 -14.26 35.79
CA ALA A 609 -12.45 -13.02 36.56
C ALA A 609 -12.95 -11.83 35.70
N PHE A 610 -12.77 -11.88 34.39
CA PHE A 610 -13.12 -10.80 33.47
C PHE A 610 -14.08 -11.31 32.40
N VAL A 611 -15.18 -10.58 32.18
CA VAL A 611 -16.20 -11.00 31.20
C VAL A 611 -15.66 -10.96 29.77
N ASP A 612 -14.94 -9.89 29.44
CA ASP A 612 -14.35 -9.67 28.13
C ASP A 612 -12.97 -9.00 28.23
N ARG A 613 -12.33 -8.85 27.08
CA ARG A 613 -11.01 -8.26 26.94
C ARG A 613 -11.01 -6.78 27.31
N GLU A 614 -12.06 -6.05 26.97
CA GLU A 614 -12.20 -4.62 27.23
C GLU A 614 -12.22 -4.33 28.73
N ALA A 615 -12.96 -5.14 29.51
CA ALA A 615 -12.99 -5.07 30.96
C ALA A 615 -11.63 -5.41 31.58
N PHE A 616 -10.96 -6.46 31.08
CA PHE A 616 -9.58 -6.77 31.47
C PHE A 616 -8.65 -5.58 31.17
N ALA A 617 -8.74 -5.02 29.96
CA ALA A 617 -7.89 -3.94 29.51
C ALA A 617 -8.03 -2.67 30.34
N ALA A 618 -9.27 -2.27 30.65
CA ALA A 618 -9.56 -1.12 31.49
C ALA A 618 -8.98 -1.30 32.91
N ARG A 619 -9.21 -2.47 33.52
CA ARG A 619 -8.80 -2.72 34.91
C ARG A 619 -7.28 -2.68 35.10
N ILE A 620 -6.53 -3.21 34.15
CA ILE A 620 -5.06 -3.23 34.21
C ILE A 620 -4.48 -1.85 33.89
N ARG A 621 -5.09 -1.07 32.98
CA ARG A 621 -4.65 0.33 32.73
C ARG A 621 -4.80 1.20 33.98
N ASP A 622 -5.90 1.06 34.71
CA ASP A 622 -6.13 1.80 35.97
C ASP A 622 -5.09 1.48 37.05
N GLY A 623 -4.54 0.26 37.03
CA GLY A 623 -3.57 -0.21 38.03
C GLY A 623 -2.09 -0.03 37.65
N GLY A 624 -1.79 0.44 36.43
CA GLY A 624 -0.41 0.71 35.98
C GLY A 624 0.51 -0.52 35.99
N VAL A 625 1.81 -0.30 36.23
CA VAL A 625 2.85 -1.36 36.18
C VAL A 625 2.63 -2.43 37.25
N ALA A 626 2.17 -2.05 38.45
CA ALA A 626 1.91 -3.00 39.54
C ALA A 626 0.80 -4.01 39.18
N ALA A 627 -0.18 -3.60 38.37
CA ALA A 627 -1.21 -4.51 37.88
C ALA A 627 -0.68 -5.54 36.87
N MET A 628 0.35 -5.19 36.08
CA MET A 628 0.96 -6.13 35.14
C MET A 628 1.76 -7.22 35.86
N GLU A 629 2.48 -6.87 36.92
CA GLU A 629 3.17 -7.85 37.77
C GLU A 629 2.18 -8.81 38.44
N LEU A 630 1.03 -8.30 38.88
CA LEU A 630 -0.04 -9.14 39.42
C LEU A 630 -0.57 -10.12 38.35
N VAL A 631 -0.80 -9.67 37.12
CA VAL A 631 -1.24 -10.56 36.02
C VAL A 631 -0.22 -11.65 35.73
N ALA A 632 1.08 -11.32 35.69
CA ALA A 632 2.14 -12.30 35.48
C ALA A 632 2.16 -13.37 36.59
N ARG A 633 1.97 -12.95 37.85
CA ARG A 633 1.85 -13.84 39.01
C ARG A 633 0.64 -14.77 38.92
N GLU A 634 -0.53 -14.24 38.57
CA GLU A 634 -1.75 -15.02 38.38
C GLU A 634 -1.58 -16.03 37.24
N LEU A 635 -0.97 -15.63 36.12
CA LEU A 635 -0.66 -16.54 35.02
C LEU A 635 0.30 -17.67 35.44
N LYS A 636 1.31 -17.38 36.28
CA LYS A 636 2.19 -18.41 36.87
C LYS A 636 1.42 -19.33 37.81
N ALA A 637 0.58 -18.78 38.70
CA ALA A 637 -0.24 -19.57 39.62
C ALA A 637 -1.22 -20.51 38.89
N MET A 638 -1.79 -20.06 37.78
CA MET A 638 -2.64 -20.87 36.90
C MET A 638 -1.85 -21.93 36.11
N GLY A 639 -0.51 -21.88 36.12
CA GLY A 639 0.35 -22.82 35.41
C GLY A 639 0.47 -22.57 33.91
N VAL A 640 0.07 -21.38 33.44
CA VAL A 640 0.09 -21.01 32.01
C VAL A 640 1.20 -20.05 31.63
N TYR A 641 2.10 -19.70 32.55
CA TYR A 641 3.18 -18.76 32.28
C TYR A 641 4.46 -19.07 33.04
N THR A 642 5.58 -19.03 32.32
CA THR A 642 6.93 -19.05 32.89
C THR A 642 7.77 -17.96 32.24
N ALA A 643 8.55 -17.22 33.02
CA ALA A 643 9.46 -16.20 32.51
C ALA A 643 10.73 -16.11 33.34
N ARG A 644 11.86 -16.50 32.73
CA ARG A 644 13.20 -16.44 33.31
C ARG A 644 14.13 -15.67 32.38
N ALA A 645 15.04 -14.90 32.94
CA ALA A 645 16.06 -14.15 32.20
C ALA A 645 17.46 -14.65 32.55
N LEU A 646 18.44 -14.37 31.70
CA LEU A 646 19.84 -14.54 32.06
C LEU A 646 20.20 -13.56 33.20
N SER A 647 21.00 -14.01 34.14
CA SER A 647 21.59 -13.14 35.15
C SER A 647 22.57 -12.16 34.50
N TYR A 648 22.53 -10.89 34.93
CA TYR A 648 23.57 -9.91 34.63
C TYR A 648 24.79 -10.02 35.55
N ALA A 649 24.84 -11.04 36.42
CA ALA A 649 26.02 -11.29 37.25
C ALA A 649 27.27 -11.47 36.37
N GLY A 650 28.29 -10.64 36.59
CA GLY A 650 29.51 -10.62 35.79
C GLY A 650 29.44 -9.76 34.51
N VAL A 651 28.34 -9.02 34.29
CA VAL A 651 28.23 -8.06 33.18
C VAL A 651 28.70 -6.68 33.65
N GLU A 652 29.70 -6.13 32.94
CA GLU A 652 30.18 -4.77 33.12
C GLU A 652 29.62 -3.86 32.00
N TYR A 653 29.27 -2.62 32.35
CA TYR A 653 28.75 -1.63 31.41
C TYR A 653 29.71 -0.45 31.35
N ASP A 654 30.17 -0.12 30.14
CA ASP A 654 30.97 1.06 29.87
C ASP A 654 30.40 1.83 28.67
N ILE A 655 30.36 3.16 28.76
CA ILE A 655 29.83 4.04 27.71
C ILE A 655 31.01 4.62 26.93
N LEU A 656 31.25 4.06 25.75
CA LEU A 656 32.24 4.61 24.82
C LEU A 656 31.64 5.78 24.02
N GLU A 657 31.96 7.00 24.43
CA GLU A 657 31.54 8.21 23.72
C GLU A 657 32.47 8.55 22.55
N HIS A 658 31.90 8.88 21.39
CA HIS A 658 32.63 9.44 20.25
C HIS A 658 32.32 10.94 20.12
N ALA A 659 33.30 11.78 20.44
CA ALA A 659 33.19 13.22 20.24
C ALA A 659 33.34 13.58 18.75
N LEU A 660 32.30 14.18 18.17
CA LEU A 660 32.33 14.59 16.76
C LEU A 660 33.39 15.68 16.56
N THR A 661 34.25 15.46 15.57
CA THR A 661 35.24 16.45 15.14
C THR A 661 34.58 17.60 14.37
N PRO A 662 35.20 18.79 14.32
CA PRO A 662 34.68 19.92 13.51
C PRO A 662 34.45 19.56 12.03
N ALA A 663 35.27 18.67 11.47
CA ALA A 663 35.10 18.20 10.10
C ALA A 663 33.84 17.32 9.94
N GLN A 664 33.59 16.40 10.86
CA GLN A 664 32.39 15.55 10.84
C GLN A 664 31.10 16.37 11.03
N ILE A 665 31.12 17.40 11.89
CA ILE A 665 30.00 18.33 12.05
C ILE A 665 29.69 19.02 10.72
N LYS A 666 30.74 19.57 10.07
CA LYS A 666 30.59 20.23 8.76
C LYS A 666 30.03 19.28 7.69
N ASP A 667 30.49 18.04 7.65
CA ASP A 667 29.98 17.04 6.71
C ASP A 667 28.51 16.72 6.97
N PHE A 668 28.12 16.55 8.24
CA PHE A 668 26.73 16.33 8.64
C PHE A 668 25.83 17.48 8.18
N ASP A 669 26.23 18.73 8.47
CA ASP A 669 25.47 19.94 8.11
C ASP A 669 25.32 20.07 6.58
N THR A 670 26.40 19.81 5.84
CA THR A 670 26.39 19.86 4.37
C THR A 670 25.37 18.86 3.78
N TYR A 671 25.31 17.64 4.32
CA TYR A 671 24.31 16.67 3.88
C TYR A 671 22.89 17.04 4.33
N ALA A 672 22.72 17.63 5.51
CA ALA A 672 21.42 18.13 5.97
C ALA A 672 20.87 19.21 5.03
N ASP A 673 21.72 20.16 4.62
CA ASP A 673 21.35 21.19 3.64
C ASP A 673 20.94 20.59 2.29
N ALA A 674 21.68 19.59 1.81
CA ALA A 674 21.35 18.88 0.57
C ALA A 674 19.99 18.17 0.65
N TRP A 675 19.71 17.45 1.74
CA TRP A 675 18.41 16.80 1.95
C TRP A 675 17.27 17.81 2.07
N ALA A 676 17.51 18.98 2.66
CA ALA A 676 16.53 20.06 2.75
C ALA A 676 16.15 20.61 1.37
N ILE A 677 17.10 20.73 0.44
CA ILE A 677 16.82 21.09 -0.96
C ILE A 677 15.86 20.07 -1.59
N ILE A 678 16.13 18.77 -1.44
CA ILE A 678 15.28 17.72 -2.03
C ILE A 678 13.88 17.77 -1.42
N HIS A 679 13.77 17.92 -0.10
CA HIS A 679 12.49 17.99 0.60
C HIS A 679 11.62 19.16 0.09
N ARG A 680 12.21 20.36 -0.06
CA ARG A 680 11.49 21.55 -0.57
C ARG A 680 10.91 21.35 -1.97
N ASN A 681 11.58 20.58 -2.82
CA ASN A 681 11.18 20.36 -4.22
C ASN A 681 10.31 19.09 -4.41
N MET A 682 10.02 18.35 -3.34
CA MET A 682 9.31 17.05 -3.43
C MET A 682 7.89 17.19 -4.01
N GLU A 683 7.13 18.19 -3.59
CA GLU A 683 5.75 18.40 -4.07
C GLU A 683 5.71 18.73 -5.56
N GLU A 684 6.65 19.56 -6.06
CA GLU A 684 6.76 19.87 -7.48
C GLU A 684 7.11 18.62 -8.31
N ALA A 685 8.00 17.77 -7.79
CA ALA A 685 8.36 16.51 -8.43
C ALA A 685 7.18 15.52 -8.47
N LEU A 686 6.38 15.44 -7.39
CA LEU A 686 5.18 14.59 -7.33
C LEU A 686 4.09 15.06 -8.29
N ALA A 687 3.91 16.37 -8.42
CA ALA A 687 3.00 16.96 -9.38
C ALA A 687 3.48 16.73 -10.82
N ALA A 688 4.79 16.79 -11.09
CA ALA A 688 5.36 16.45 -12.38
C ALA A 688 5.21 14.97 -12.76
N ALA A 689 5.22 14.08 -11.76
CA ALA A 689 5.03 12.64 -11.94
C ALA A 689 3.55 12.22 -12.07
N GLY A 690 2.59 13.16 -11.98
CA GLY A 690 1.16 12.85 -12.06
C GLY A 690 0.61 12.12 -10.84
N VAL A 691 1.32 12.14 -9.71
CA VAL A 691 0.87 11.58 -8.42
C VAL A 691 -0.10 12.51 -7.73
N VAL A 692 0.12 13.81 -7.90
CA VAL A 692 -0.74 14.90 -7.43
C VAL A 692 -1.23 15.67 -8.65
N ASP A 693 -2.51 16.03 -8.66
CA ASP A 693 -3.11 16.83 -9.72
C ASP A 693 -2.51 18.24 -9.66
N ARG A 694 -1.73 18.61 -10.68
CA ARG A 694 -1.18 19.96 -10.82
C ARG A 694 -2.26 21.05 -10.78
N LEU A 695 -3.48 20.74 -11.20
CA LEU A 695 -4.58 21.68 -11.36
C LEU A 695 -5.51 21.76 -10.17
N THR A 696 -5.43 20.85 -9.20
CA THR A 696 -6.29 20.90 -8.01
C THR A 696 -5.50 20.76 -6.70
N GLY A 697 -4.26 20.27 -6.74
CA GLY A 697 -3.51 19.82 -5.56
C GLY A 697 -4.06 18.52 -4.97
N ALA A 698 -5.12 17.96 -5.56
CA ALA A 698 -5.72 16.73 -5.10
C ALA A 698 -4.81 15.56 -5.44
N THR A 699 -4.76 14.59 -4.52
CA THR A 699 -3.99 13.38 -4.76
C THR A 699 -4.67 12.53 -5.83
N LEU A 700 -4.00 12.32 -6.96
CA LEU A 700 -4.50 11.45 -8.04
C LEU A 700 -4.27 9.97 -7.71
N ASN A 701 -3.24 9.68 -6.93
CA ASN A 701 -2.95 8.34 -6.45
C ASN A 701 -2.40 8.38 -5.01
N GLY A 702 -3.29 8.12 -4.04
CA GLY A 702 -2.97 8.14 -2.60
C GLY A 702 -1.86 7.18 -2.21
N GLN A 703 -1.85 6.00 -2.84
CA GLN A 703 -0.82 4.99 -2.59
C GLN A 703 0.54 5.42 -3.13
N ALA A 704 0.59 6.01 -4.33
CA ALA A 704 1.84 6.51 -4.90
C ALA A 704 2.40 7.70 -4.11
N LEU A 705 1.54 8.60 -3.62
CA LEU A 705 1.94 9.72 -2.76
C LEU A 705 2.54 9.21 -1.44
N SER A 706 1.82 8.31 -0.76
CA SER A 706 2.28 7.70 0.48
C SER A 706 3.60 6.95 0.27
N ALA A 707 3.70 6.15 -0.79
CA ALA A 707 4.91 5.39 -1.11
C ALA A 707 6.11 6.30 -1.43
N ALA A 708 5.91 7.42 -2.14
CA ALA A 708 6.98 8.35 -2.46
C ALA A 708 7.51 9.05 -1.21
N ARG A 709 6.61 9.58 -0.36
CA ARG A 709 6.97 10.21 0.91
C ARG A 709 7.66 9.23 1.86
N SER A 710 7.10 8.02 2.00
CA SER A 710 7.69 6.96 2.81
C SER A 710 9.10 6.59 2.33
N ARG A 711 9.31 6.42 1.01
CA ARG A 711 10.63 6.14 0.45
C ARG A 711 11.64 7.26 0.69
N PHE A 712 11.22 8.51 0.53
CA PHE A 712 12.07 9.68 0.79
C PHE A 712 12.52 9.70 2.26
N GLU A 713 11.58 9.64 3.20
CA GLU A 713 11.89 9.66 4.63
C GLU A 713 12.75 8.47 5.05
N SER A 714 12.43 7.27 4.56
CA SER A 714 13.22 6.06 4.85
C SER A 714 14.64 6.15 4.28
N ALA A 715 14.82 6.76 3.10
CA ALA A 715 16.14 6.95 2.50
C ALA A 715 16.97 7.97 3.29
N LYS A 716 16.36 9.08 3.70
CA LYS A 716 16.98 10.09 4.56
C LYS A 716 17.45 9.49 5.88
N GLN A 717 16.58 8.74 6.57
CA GLN A 717 16.94 8.06 7.81
C GLN A 717 18.12 7.10 7.63
N ARG A 718 18.05 6.19 6.65
CA ARG A 718 19.16 5.25 6.36
C ARG A 718 20.48 5.97 6.08
N PHE A 719 20.43 7.07 5.33
CA PHE A 719 21.61 7.86 5.01
C PHE A 719 22.27 8.41 6.28
N PHE A 720 21.51 9.10 7.14
CA PHE A 720 22.06 9.67 8.37
C PHE A 720 22.47 8.61 9.39
N SER A 721 21.74 7.48 9.49
CA SER A 721 22.16 6.35 10.32
C SER A 721 23.52 5.79 9.87
N ALA A 722 23.73 5.62 8.56
CA ALA A 722 25.00 5.17 8.02
C ALA A 722 26.13 6.20 8.23
N LEU A 723 25.84 7.49 8.04
CA LEU A 723 26.79 8.58 8.26
C LEU A 723 27.26 8.62 9.72
N LEU A 724 26.32 8.60 10.67
CA LEU A 724 26.62 8.61 12.10
C LEU A 724 27.36 7.33 12.54
N LEU A 725 27.03 6.18 11.95
CA LEU A 725 27.77 4.94 12.20
C LEU A 725 29.22 5.06 11.73
N ALA A 726 29.44 5.56 10.51
CA ALA A 726 30.77 5.76 9.96
C ALA A 726 31.60 6.73 10.81
N MET A 727 30.96 7.81 11.31
CA MET A 727 31.60 8.77 12.21
C MET A 727 32.07 8.13 13.52
N LYS A 728 31.39 7.11 14.05
CA LYS A 728 31.75 6.43 15.31
C LYS A 728 32.88 5.40 15.18
N LEU A 729 33.17 4.92 13.97
CA LEU A 729 34.18 3.88 13.74
C LEU A 729 35.58 4.21 14.30
N PRO A 730 36.08 5.46 14.23
CA PRO A 730 37.38 5.82 14.79
C PRO A 730 37.51 5.61 16.31
N SER A 731 36.41 5.62 17.06
CA SER A 731 36.42 5.27 18.49
C SER A 731 36.15 3.79 18.72
N LEU A 732 35.24 3.20 17.94
CA LEU A 732 34.82 1.81 18.11
C LEU A 732 35.92 0.80 17.73
N LEU A 733 36.62 1.01 16.61
CA LEU A 733 37.62 0.05 16.12
C LEU A 733 38.80 -0.12 17.10
N PRO A 734 39.41 0.94 17.66
CA PRO A 734 40.42 0.77 18.70
C PRO A 734 39.93 0.03 19.94
N ALA A 735 38.68 0.25 20.36
CA ALA A 735 38.11 -0.47 21.50
C ALA A 735 37.94 -1.97 21.21
N ILE A 736 37.55 -2.32 19.99
CA ILE A 736 37.50 -3.73 19.53
C ILE A 736 38.91 -4.34 19.54
N ASP A 737 39.91 -3.62 19.04
CA ASP A 737 41.29 -4.12 19.02
C ASP A 737 41.81 -4.42 20.44
N VAL A 738 41.51 -3.56 21.42
CA VAL A 738 41.85 -3.78 22.84
C VAL A 738 41.17 -5.03 23.40
N ALA A 739 39.88 -5.24 23.10
CA ALA A 739 39.15 -6.43 23.54
C ALA A 739 39.75 -7.71 22.94
N LEU A 740 40.05 -7.71 21.64
CA LEU A 740 40.67 -8.86 20.96
C LEU A 740 42.07 -9.16 21.49
N GLN A 741 42.87 -8.13 21.81
CA GLN A 741 44.20 -8.29 22.43
C GLN A 741 44.10 -8.87 23.85
N SER A 742 42.95 -8.73 24.51
CA SER A 742 42.67 -9.27 25.84
C SER A 742 42.03 -10.66 25.80
N ASP A 743 42.13 -11.37 24.67
CA ASP A 743 41.53 -12.69 24.41
C ASP A 743 39.99 -12.72 24.59
N GLN A 744 39.35 -11.57 24.37
CA GLN A 744 37.89 -11.43 24.37
C GLN A 744 37.34 -11.48 22.94
N SER A 745 36.07 -11.86 22.79
CA SER A 745 35.35 -11.78 21.51
C SER A 745 34.52 -10.50 21.44
N ALA A 746 34.60 -9.78 20.31
CA ALA A 746 33.77 -8.60 20.07
C ALA A 746 32.48 -8.97 19.33
N VAL A 747 31.33 -8.64 19.92
CA VAL A 747 30.01 -8.76 19.28
C VAL A 747 29.44 -7.37 19.09
N ILE A 748 29.14 -7.00 17.84
CA ILE A 748 28.67 -5.66 17.48
C ILE A 748 27.18 -5.74 17.15
N GLN A 749 26.35 -5.04 17.93
CA GLN A 749 24.93 -4.89 17.66
C GLN A 749 24.62 -3.43 17.29
N LEU A 750 24.05 -3.23 16.11
CA LEU A 750 23.58 -1.91 15.68
C LEU A 750 22.13 -1.74 16.13
N VAL A 751 21.91 -0.98 17.20
CA VAL A 751 20.57 -0.68 17.73
C VAL A 751 20.22 0.77 17.46
N THR A 752 19.14 1.02 16.73
CA THR A 752 18.57 2.35 16.55
C THR A 752 17.56 2.61 17.68
N THR A 753 17.97 3.30 18.75
CA THR A 753 17.07 3.75 19.84
C THR A 753 16.21 4.95 19.47
N SER A 754 16.27 5.37 18.20
CA SER A 754 15.64 6.59 17.69
C SER A 754 14.15 6.67 17.98
N GLU A 755 13.41 5.56 18.01
CA GLU A 755 11.97 5.58 18.23
C GLU A 755 11.59 5.90 19.68
N ALA A 756 12.30 5.34 20.68
CA ALA A 756 12.08 5.64 22.09
C ALA A 756 12.56 7.06 22.46
N LEU A 757 13.68 7.50 21.87
CA LEU A 757 14.23 8.84 22.08
C LEU A 757 13.39 9.92 21.38
N LEU A 758 12.88 9.64 20.17
CA LEU A 758 11.93 10.49 19.45
C LEU A 758 10.59 10.56 20.21
N SER A 759 10.10 9.44 20.75
CA SER A 759 8.86 9.43 21.54
C SER A 759 9.00 10.25 22.82
N ARG A 760 10.13 10.15 23.53
CA ARG A 760 10.45 11.05 24.66
C ARG A 760 10.52 12.51 24.24
N ARG A 761 11.29 12.83 23.19
CA ARG A 761 11.38 14.22 22.69
C ARG A 761 10.06 14.76 22.17
N LEU A 762 9.19 13.93 21.58
CA LEU A 762 7.84 14.31 21.17
C LEU A 762 6.91 14.53 22.35
N ALA A 763 7.12 13.85 23.46
CA ALA A 763 6.41 14.10 24.72
C ALA A 763 6.91 15.35 25.44
N ASP A 764 8.19 15.71 25.23
CA ASP A 764 8.81 16.93 25.77
C ASP A 764 8.56 18.19 24.92
N LEU A 765 8.01 18.05 23.70
CA LEU A 765 7.64 19.17 22.84
C LEU A 765 6.27 19.75 23.26
N ASP A 766 6.28 20.97 23.79
CA ASP A 766 5.07 21.75 24.08
C ASP A 766 4.31 22.02 22.76
N PRO A 767 2.98 21.79 22.67
CA PRO A 767 2.16 22.15 21.51
C PRO A 767 2.29 23.61 21.03
N ALA A 768 2.88 24.49 21.85
CA ALA A 768 3.10 25.89 21.57
C ALA A 768 4.48 26.24 20.95
N ASP A 769 5.42 25.29 20.82
CA ASP A 769 6.73 25.59 20.21
C ASP A 769 6.70 25.41 18.67
N PRO A 770 7.07 26.43 17.87
CA PRO A 770 6.85 26.50 16.43
C PRO A 770 7.68 25.53 15.57
#